data_AF-A0A968KYI0-F1
#
_entry.id   AF-A0A968KYI0-F1
#
_cell.length_a   1.000
_cell.length_b   1.000
_cell.length_c   1.000
_cell.angle_alpha   90.00
_cell.angle_beta   90.00
_cell.angle_gamma   90.00
#
_symmetry.space_group_name_H-M   'P 1'
#
loop_
_entity.id
_entity.type
_entity.pdbx_description
1 polymer ?
#
loop_
_entity_poly.entity_id
_entity_poly.type
_entity_poly.pdbx_seq_one_letter_code
_entity_poly.pdbx_strand_id
1 'polypeptide(L)'
;MPFVLILGEVCSFYASSRVATIFIMREQAVSQFLSEISPGFLQFGSARMALLDIEAGFWGIRRQVEALIGFRLTNSVLQQAGANGGASFAASFGTTKDIAEQERLFKSCVQAYQLAGFGQFGIAESNWSVGRIVIRAEDTFEAWMTGRHAQKVSEPVCAYTAGVLVGFINVICDRQDVVCIEHRCQAKGDDVCEFELLPVSEAGEQNVVAFTPDPMLGRQLNLLEMLFERMPMGIAVIDREFKLVRCNPTWATFIEQYTPSTAAHVVPGTKIFDLEPGTEETLIPLFDRVFNGETIRQDAVRIESGGIASFWDIVLSPLYDEDQIVGLLNVSTDATERVMIQQTLEQRVEERTREIERRREIAESLRDILRMINSNLPLDSFIERAVKLAALRMDAAACVLHQFNRTDQTILHLAGYGIEGIFPGNRTRPFAAMKSSGGYDYLQATLQRQPTYQNYPPLPERIDEIKRDPSIPENIKAERIAVRGRFAASLSVPLVIQDEVFGGMVFYYSDPQEFPEEQIQLALTFADQVALALENARLHQREQQRQRELQTLLDVAGAANGSLNLDETLKTTLDLLVNLTNASRAGVMLRNESTGRLEARMLRPEQTISSDDLARISQACESVAASGEPVYVMPDAEQGFVEPGALLPLRLRDRILGVLVIIGAEGERFNPGQQALFKSIADQLSVAVENARLYGQAEQAAIASERNRLARDLHDAVSQTLFSASLIADVLPKLWERDPEIGKRKLDELRVLTRGALAEMRTLLLELRPSSLIELDLADLLRHLSNAFTGRTRIPLALNVEGLADPPLEVKEAVYRVVQESLNNINKHAQASRVFIDLHRSEDHIQLDIRDDGCGFDAGNISHESLGLGIMRERAESIGAQFFIQTGIGAGTRIELIWKDGQP
;
A
#
# COMPACT_ATOMS: atom_id res chain seq x y z
N MET A 1 7.01 23.96 10.59
CA MET A 1 5.81 23.47 11.32
C MET A 1 5.87 24.00 12.75
N PRO A 2 4.75 24.12 13.49
CA PRO A 2 3.32 23.99 13.11
C PRO A 2 2.51 25.30 13.38
N PHE A 3 1.17 25.47 13.31
CA PHE A 3 0.02 25.15 12.40
C PHE A 3 -1.04 26.29 12.67
N VAL A 4 -1.95 26.84 11.83
CA VAL A 4 -2.68 26.50 10.57
C VAL A 4 -4.16 26.04 10.79
N LEU A 5 -5.09 26.52 9.93
CA LEU A 5 -6.59 26.54 9.93
C LEU A 5 -7.23 27.81 10.56
N ILE A 6 -8.18 28.60 10.00
CA ILE A 6 -9.21 28.57 8.90
C ILE A 6 -10.66 28.40 9.40
N LEU A 7 -11.60 29.27 8.95
CA LEU A 7 -12.98 29.00 8.41
C LEU A 7 -13.90 30.26 8.42
N GLY A 8 -14.68 30.50 7.36
CA GLY A 8 -15.74 31.55 7.28
C GLY A 8 -15.92 32.19 5.89
N GLU A 9 -17.16 32.30 5.36
CA GLU A 9 -17.43 32.51 3.92
C GLU A 9 -17.41 33.97 3.39
N VAL A 10 -16.60 34.16 2.33
CA VAL A 10 -16.86 34.85 1.04
C VAL A 10 -17.77 36.10 1.00
N CYS A 11 -17.16 37.24 0.67
CA CYS A 11 -17.51 38.03 -0.53
C CYS A 11 -16.25 38.66 -1.16
N SER A 12 -16.23 38.74 -2.49
CA SER A 12 -15.09 39.15 -3.35
C SER A 12 -14.85 40.68 -3.34
N PHE A 13 -13.71 41.26 -3.74
CA PHE A 13 -12.74 40.87 -4.80
C PHE A 13 -11.27 41.31 -4.50
N TYR A 14 -10.31 40.40 -4.73
CA TYR A 14 -8.88 40.59 -5.12
C TYR A 14 -7.80 41.21 -4.19
N ALA A 15 -6.55 40.81 -4.49
CA ALA A 15 -5.23 41.26 -4.03
C ALA A 15 -4.70 40.77 -2.65
N SER A 16 -3.37 40.72 -2.52
CA SER A 16 -2.64 39.87 -1.56
C SER A 16 -1.59 40.60 -0.70
N SER A 17 -1.05 39.88 0.29
CA SER A 17 -0.13 40.34 1.34
C SER A 17 1.11 41.15 0.90
N ARG A 18 1.33 42.28 1.59
CA ARG A 18 2.62 43.00 1.76
C ARG A 18 3.44 43.30 0.49
N VAL A 19 2.93 44.18 -0.37
CA VAL A 19 3.76 45.10 -1.18
C VAL A 19 3.10 46.49 -1.13
N ALA A 20 3.89 47.58 -1.15
CA ALA A 20 3.34 48.92 -1.30
C ALA A 20 2.73 49.07 -2.71
N THR A 21 1.44 49.40 -2.79
CA THR A 21 0.73 49.54 -4.07
C THR A 21 0.55 51.01 -4.42
N ILE A 22 1.27 51.47 -5.44
CA ILE A 22 1.12 52.81 -6.02
C ILE A 22 0.02 52.77 -7.08
N PHE A 23 -0.94 53.69 -7.01
CA PHE A 23 -1.90 53.95 -8.09
C PHE A 23 -1.47 55.16 -8.91
N ILE A 24 -1.49 55.06 -10.25
CA ILE A 24 -1.37 56.19 -11.17
C ILE A 24 -2.50 56.11 -12.20
N MET A 25 -3.37 57.13 -12.23
CA MET A 25 -4.31 57.41 -13.32
C MET A 25 -4.25 58.91 -13.67
N ARG A 26 -4.67 59.27 -14.89
CA ARG A 26 -4.31 60.56 -15.51
C ARG A 26 -5.08 61.78 -14.99
N GLU A 27 -4.29 62.80 -14.63
CA GLU A 27 -4.56 64.25 -14.73
C GLU A 27 -5.92 64.81 -14.25
N GLN A 28 -7.03 64.58 -14.94
CA GLN A 28 -8.25 65.38 -14.74
C GLN A 28 -9.05 65.10 -13.45
N ALA A 29 -8.72 64.05 -12.69
CA ALA A 29 -9.22 63.85 -11.32
C ALA A 29 -8.28 64.42 -10.24
N VAL A 30 -7.02 64.72 -10.59
CA VAL A 30 -5.94 64.99 -9.62
C VAL A 30 -6.07 66.36 -8.96
N SER A 31 -6.52 67.37 -9.72
CA SER A 31 -6.69 68.75 -9.22
C SER A 31 -7.74 68.88 -8.10
N GLN A 32 -8.59 67.87 -7.88
CA GLN A 32 -9.58 67.87 -6.81
C GLN A 32 -9.14 67.02 -5.60
N PHE A 33 -8.26 66.04 -5.81
CA PHE A 33 -7.80 65.12 -4.75
C PHE A 33 -6.50 65.57 -4.06
N LEU A 34 -5.59 66.26 -4.77
CA LEU A 34 -4.34 66.80 -4.17
C LEU A 34 -4.52 68.13 -3.44
N SER A 35 -5.75 68.53 -3.11
CA SER A 35 -6.03 69.82 -2.46
C SER A 35 -6.01 69.80 -0.93
N GLU A 36 -5.96 68.62 -0.29
CA GLU A 36 -6.20 68.47 1.16
C GLU A 36 -5.12 67.73 1.97
N ILE A 37 -4.00 67.29 1.36
CA ILE A 37 -2.90 66.63 2.11
C ILE A 37 -1.55 67.28 1.78
N SER A 38 -0.94 67.93 2.78
CA SER A 38 0.42 68.50 2.72
C SER A 38 1.19 68.18 3.99
N PRO A 39 2.37 67.57 3.85
CA PRO A 39 3.60 68.05 4.50
C PRO A 39 4.73 68.19 3.46
N GLY A 40 5.83 68.92 3.68
CA GLY A 40 6.25 69.67 4.86
C GLY A 40 7.75 69.99 4.72
N PHE A 41 8.16 71.26 4.70
CA PHE A 41 9.54 71.67 4.38
C PHE A 41 10.28 72.25 5.58
N LEU A 42 11.60 72.01 5.66
CA LEU A 42 12.52 72.76 6.53
C LEU A 42 13.57 73.50 5.70
N GLN A 43 14.02 74.64 6.23
CA GLN A 43 14.89 75.61 5.55
C GLN A 43 16.14 75.89 6.40
N PHE A 44 17.30 75.93 5.74
CA PHE A 44 18.59 76.29 6.33
C PHE A 44 19.23 77.37 5.44
N GLY A 45 19.24 78.63 5.90
CA GLY A 45 19.64 79.76 5.06
C GLY A 45 18.65 79.99 3.91
N SER A 46 19.15 80.19 2.68
CA SER A 46 18.31 80.27 1.48
C SER A 46 17.88 78.90 0.93
N ALA A 47 18.51 77.79 1.36
CA ALA A 47 18.23 76.45 0.85
C ALA A 47 17.11 75.74 1.65
N ARG A 48 16.25 75.00 0.93
CA ARG A 48 15.25 74.07 1.50
C ARG A 48 15.72 72.62 1.33
N MET A 49 15.41 71.77 2.30
CA MET A 49 15.73 70.34 2.24
C MET A 49 14.50 69.49 2.57
N ALA A 50 14.36 68.36 1.87
CA ALA A 50 13.36 67.33 2.14
C ALA A 50 14.06 66.06 2.64
N LEU A 51 13.48 65.40 3.64
CA LEU A 51 13.95 64.13 4.18
C LEU A 51 12.86 63.08 3.94
N LEU A 52 13.21 62.02 3.20
CA LEU A 52 12.35 60.86 2.98
C LEU A 52 12.84 59.74 3.90
N ASP A 53 11.98 59.30 4.82
CA ASP A 53 12.26 58.40 5.96
C ASP A 53 13.28 58.93 6.99
N ILE A 54 12.83 59.90 7.79
CA ILE A 54 13.50 60.33 9.04
C ILE A 54 13.45 59.22 10.11
N GLU A 55 12.42 58.40 10.07
CA GLU A 55 11.93 57.56 11.18
C GLU A 55 12.94 56.45 11.53
N ALA A 56 13.26 55.60 10.55
CA ALA A 56 14.18 54.48 10.76
C ALA A 56 15.60 54.96 11.09
N GLY A 57 16.05 56.04 10.42
CA GLY A 57 17.38 56.62 10.61
C GLY A 57 17.58 57.21 12.01
N PHE A 58 16.65 58.05 12.48
CA PHE A 58 16.78 58.71 13.78
C PHE A 58 16.71 57.72 14.95
N TRP A 59 15.86 56.68 14.86
CA TRP A 59 15.83 55.63 15.90
C TRP A 59 17.12 54.81 15.95
N GLY A 60 17.71 54.50 14.78
CA GLY A 60 19.03 53.88 14.68
C GLY A 60 20.12 54.73 15.37
N ILE A 61 20.14 56.03 15.09
CA ILE A 61 21.08 56.98 15.72
C ILE A 61 20.84 57.07 17.23
N ARG A 62 19.60 57.30 17.68
CA ARG A 62 19.26 57.41 19.11
C ARG A 62 19.73 56.18 19.88
N ARG A 63 19.42 54.97 19.39
CA ARG A 63 19.82 53.71 20.03
C ARG A 63 21.34 53.51 20.08
N GLN A 64 22.08 53.93 19.05
CA GLN A 64 23.55 53.89 19.07
C GLN A 64 24.14 54.87 20.10
N VAL A 65 23.60 56.09 20.18
CA VAL A 65 24.06 57.10 21.16
C VAL A 65 23.71 56.69 22.59
N GLU A 66 22.49 56.18 22.86
CA GLU A 66 22.12 55.62 24.17
C GLU A 66 23.01 54.44 24.60
N ALA A 67 23.44 53.59 23.67
CA ALA A 67 24.38 52.51 23.95
C ALA A 67 25.83 53.00 24.21
N LEU A 68 26.20 54.19 23.74
CA LEU A 68 27.54 54.77 23.86
C LEU A 68 27.70 55.66 25.10
N ILE A 69 26.73 56.53 25.40
CA ILE A 69 26.83 57.53 26.48
C ILE A 69 25.73 57.42 27.56
N GLY A 70 24.79 56.50 27.41
CA GLY A 70 23.70 56.27 28.36
C GLY A 70 22.53 57.24 28.22
N PHE A 71 21.34 56.76 28.57
CA PHE A 71 20.05 57.43 28.34
C PHE A 71 20.01 58.92 28.75
N ARG A 72 20.42 59.24 29.98
CA ARG A 72 20.39 60.64 30.49
C ARG A 72 21.29 61.58 29.69
N LEU A 73 22.50 61.14 29.32
CA LEU A 73 23.42 61.98 28.55
C LEU A 73 22.94 62.12 27.10
N THR A 74 22.34 61.07 26.52
CA THR A 74 21.69 61.16 25.21
C THR A 74 20.53 62.15 25.20
N ASN A 75 19.66 62.14 26.22
CA ASN A 75 18.60 63.12 26.35
C ASN A 75 19.16 64.56 26.42
N SER A 76 20.24 64.79 27.18
CA SER A 76 20.91 66.11 27.20
C SER A 76 21.46 66.52 25.83
N VAL A 77 22.11 65.59 25.10
CA VAL A 77 22.64 65.87 23.74
C VAL A 77 21.52 66.15 22.75
N LEU A 78 20.42 65.37 22.80
CA LEU A 78 19.23 65.59 21.97
C LEU A 78 18.53 66.91 22.30
N GLN A 79 18.44 67.27 23.58
CA GLN A 79 17.91 68.55 24.04
C GLN A 79 18.73 69.73 23.52
N GLN A 80 20.06 69.64 23.59
CA GLN A 80 20.97 70.67 23.07
C GLN A 80 20.89 70.76 21.53
N ALA A 81 20.78 69.64 20.82
CA ALA A 81 20.56 69.63 19.38
C ALA A 81 19.21 70.28 19.00
N GLY A 82 18.15 69.96 19.74
CA GLY A 82 16.83 70.57 19.58
C GLY A 82 16.85 72.07 19.88
N ALA A 83 17.48 72.50 20.97
CA ALA A 83 17.56 73.92 21.36
C ALA A 83 18.37 74.76 20.37
N ASN A 84 19.50 74.26 19.88
CA ASN A 84 20.28 74.95 18.85
C ASN A 84 19.57 74.98 17.49
N GLY A 85 18.93 73.87 17.09
CA GLY A 85 18.12 73.81 15.87
C GLY A 85 16.91 74.75 15.92
N GLY A 86 16.16 74.73 17.03
CA GLY A 86 15.03 75.61 17.27
C GLY A 86 15.42 77.08 17.33
N ALA A 87 16.51 77.43 18.02
CA ALA A 87 17.03 78.80 18.06
C ALA A 87 17.45 79.29 16.67
N SER A 88 18.15 78.46 15.90
CA SER A 88 18.54 78.77 14.51
C SER A 88 17.33 78.99 13.60
N PHE A 89 16.32 78.11 13.71
CA PHE A 89 15.07 78.24 12.95
C PHE A 89 14.29 79.51 13.32
N ALA A 90 14.09 79.77 14.62
CA ALA A 90 13.39 80.96 15.10
C ALA A 90 14.13 82.27 14.76
N ALA A 91 15.47 82.26 14.70
CA ALA A 91 16.25 83.42 14.27
C ALA A 91 15.92 83.87 12.84
N SER A 92 15.46 82.96 11.96
CA SER A 92 14.99 83.32 10.61
C SER A 92 13.68 84.10 10.58
N PHE A 93 12.88 84.03 11.66
CA PHE A 93 11.65 84.83 11.86
C PHE A 93 11.93 86.18 12.54
N GLY A 94 13.15 86.39 13.05
CA GLY A 94 13.56 87.60 13.75
C GLY A 94 13.18 87.64 15.23
N THR A 95 13.62 88.69 15.93
CA THR A 95 13.31 88.96 17.34
C THR A 95 12.54 90.27 17.46
N THR A 96 11.65 90.38 18.44
CA THR A 96 10.79 91.56 18.59
C THR A 96 10.49 91.88 20.05
N LYS A 97 10.15 93.15 20.33
CA LYS A 97 9.78 93.65 21.66
C LYS A 97 8.29 94.02 21.76
N ASP A 98 7.52 93.83 20.68
CA ASP A 98 6.06 93.85 20.74
C ASP A 98 5.54 92.46 21.14
N ILE A 99 4.79 92.41 22.23
CA ILE A 99 4.21 91.21 22.83
C ILE A 99 3.26 90.50 21.85
N ALA A 100 2.45 91.26 21.11
CA ALA A 100 1.50 90.67 20.16
C ALA A 100 2.23 89.99 18.98
N GLU A 101 3.38 90.54 18.59
CA GLU A 101 4.23 89.98 17.54
C GLU A 101 5.05 88.78 18.05
N GLN A 102 5.51 88.79 19.31
CA GLN A 102 6.14 87.61 19.94
C GLN A 102 5.18 86.41 19.94
N GLU A 103 3.92 86.61 20.33
CA GLU A 103 2.88 85.58 20.28
C GLU A 103 2.67 85.05 18.86
N ARG A 104 2.57 85.95 17.87
CA ARG A 104 2.35 85.60 16.47
C ARG A 104 3.52 84.79 15.89
N LEU A 105 4.76 85.23 16.11
CA LEU A 105 5.95 84.55 15.60
C LEU A 105 6.13 83.17 16.25
N PHE A 106 5.93 83.06 17.57
CA PHE A 106 6.05 81.76 18.25
C PHE A 106 5.00 80.75 17.76
N LYS A 107 3.75 81.20 17.56
CA LYS A 107 2.70 80.39 16.93
C LYS A 107 3.08 79.93 15.52
N SER A 108 3.65 80.81 14.70
CA SER A 108 4.17 80.44 13.37
C SER A 108 5.29 79.38 13.44
N CYS A 109 6.23 79.50 14.39
CA CYS A 109 7.32 78.51 14.53
C CYS A 109 6.79 77.14 14.98
N VAL A 110 5.86 77.09 15.95
CA VAL A 110 5.20 75.84 16.37
C VAL A 110 4.38 75.23 15.23
N GLN A 111 3.63 76.04 14.48
CA GLN A 111 2.86 75.57 13.33
C GLN A 111 3.77 75.02 12.21
N ALA A 112 4.91 75.67 11.94
CA ALA A 112 5.87 75.18 10.96
C ALA A 112 6.54 73.85 11.40
N TYR A 113 6.83 73.71 12.70
CA TYR A 113 7.34 72.46 13.26
C TYR A 113 6.34 71.30 13.16
N GLN A 114 5.04 71.58 13.40
CA GLN A 114 3.94 70.64 13.15
C GLN A 114 3.82 70.28 11.66
N LEU A 115 3.84 71.27 10.75
CA LEU A 115 3.75 71.03 9.31
C LEU A 115 4.94 70.24 8.74
N ALA A 116 6.10 70.28 9.40
CA ALA A 116 7.26 69.44 9.10
C ALA A 116 7.17 68.02 9.70
N GLY A 117 6.05 67.66 10.35
CA GLY A 117 5.74 66.29 10.76
C GLY A 117 6.20 65.87 12.17
N PHE A 118 6.66 66.79 13.02
CA PHE A 118 7.21 66.46 14.34
C PHE A 118 6.17 66.23 15.47
N GLY A 119 4.89 66.12 15.10
CA GLY A 119 3.74 65.97 15.99
C GLY A 119 2.69 67.07 15.80
N GLN A 120 1.52 66.92 16.41
CA GLN A 120 0.48 67.96 16.43
C GLN A 120 0.57 68.77 17.73
N PHE A 121 0.58 70.10 17.68
CA PHE A 121 0.83 70.97 18.83
C PHE A 121 -0.27 72.01 19.02
N GLY A 122 -0.84 72.08 20.23
CA GLY A 122 -1.84 73.06 20.64
C GLY A 122 -1.38 73.84 21.88
N ILE A 123 -1.34 75.17 21.77
CA ILE A 123 -1.09 76.04 22.94
C ILE A 123 -2.37 76.05 23.80
N ALA A 124 -2.30 75.45 24.99
CA ALA A 124 -3.42 75.25 25.90
C ALA A 124 -3.62 76.43 26.87
N GLU A 125 -2.53 77.00 27.37
CA GLU A 125 -2.49 78.25 28.14
C GLU A 125 -1.33 79.12 27.65
N SER A 126 -1.49 80.44 27.61
CA SER A 126 -0.38 81.35 27.28
C SER A 126 -0.56 82.73 27.89
N ASN A 127 0.34 83.10 28.81
CA ASN A 127 0.39 84.41 29.42
C ASN A 127 1.55 85.23 28.82
N TRP A 128 1.24 86.03 27.81
CA TRP A 128 2.20 86.81 27.04
C TRP A 128 2.67 88.08 27.77
N SER A 129 3.42 87.86 28.85
CA SER A 129 4.55 88.70 29.26
C SER A 129 5.75 87.83 29.66
N VAL A 130 5.83 86.64 29.04
CA VAL A 130 6.78 85.54 29.27
C VAL A 130 6.92 85.19 30.77
N GLY A 131 5.77 84.82 31.37
CA GLY A 131 5.70 84.16 32.68
C GLY A 131 5.36 82.67 32.57
N ARG A 132 4.40 82.28 31.71
CA ARG A 132 3.96 80.88 31.57
C ARG A 132 3.28 80.61 30.23
N ILE A 133 3.66 79.53 29.55
CA ILE A 133 2.97 78.99 28.37
C ILE A 133 2.87 77.46 28.52
N VAL A 134 1.70 76.87 28.34
CA VAL A 134 1.48 75.41 28.36
C VAL A 134 1.08 74.94 26.97
N ILE A 135 1.79 73.95 26.45
CA ILE A 135 1.62 73.38 25.11
C ILE A 135 1.29 71.90 25.27
N ARG A 136 0.15 71.47 24.73
CA ARG A 136 -0.19 70.05 24.60
C ARG A 136 0.14 69.57 23.20
N ALA A 137 0.56 68.32 23.09
CA ALA A 137 0.89 67.74 21.80
C ALA A 137 0.56 66.24 21.72
N GLU A 138 0.19 65.82 20.52
CA GLU A 138 -0.14 64.43 20.15
C GLU A 138 0.82 63.95 19.07
N ASP A 139 1.25 62.68 19.18
CA ASP A 139 2.22 62.04 18.29
C ASP A 139 3.51 62.87 18.13
N THR A 140 3.99 63.48 19.22
CA THR A 140 5.30 64.15 19.22
C THR A 140 6.37 63.15 18.80
N PHE A 141 7.32 63.63 17.98
CA PHE A 141 8.30 62.80 17.28
C PHE A 141 8.92 61.69 18.16
N GLU A 142 9.48 62.01 19.33
CA GLU A 142 10.08 60.99 20.20
C GLU A 142 9.04 60.05 20.85
N ALA A 143 7.82 60.51 21.13
CA ALA A 143 6.80 59.70 21.78
C ALA A 143 6.17 58.67 20.83
N TRP A 144 5.83 59.12 19.62
CA TRP A 144 5.30 58.26 18.55
C TRP A 144 6.31 57.18 18.14
N MET A 145 7.58 57.56 17.97
CA MET A 145 8.68 56.61 17.70
C MET A 145 8.84 55.58 18.83
N THR A 146 8.72 56.01 20.09
CA THR A 146 8.78 55.10 21.25
C THR A 146 7.59 54.13 21.25
N GLY A 147 6.39 54.61 20.92
CA GLY A 147 5.16 53.80 20.82
C GLY A 147 5.29 52.66 19.79
N ARG A 148 5.81 52.95 18.59
CA ARG A 148 6.04 51.95 17.54
C ARG A 148 7.07 50.87 17.91
N HIS A 149 7.99 51.15 18.83
CA HIS A 149 9.05 50.22 19.24
C HIS A 149 8.84 49.57 20.62
N ALA A 150 7.68 49.78 21.25
CA ALA A 150 7.15 49.00 22.37
C ALA A 150 8.03 48.94 23.65
N GLN A 151 8.90 49.93 23.87
CA GLN A 151 9.63 50.08 25.14
C GLN A 151 8.96 51.17 26.00
N LYS A 152 8.53 50.82 27.22
CA LYS A 152 8.11 51.82 28.22
C LYS A 152 9.34 52.48 28.85
N VAL A 153 9.33 53.80 28.95
CA VAL A 153 10.43 54.62 29.47
C VAL A 153 9.98 55.34 30.74
N SER A 154 10.85 55.45 31.75
CA SER A 154 10.51 55.96 33.10
C SER A 154 11.00 57.39 33.39
N GLU A 155 11.76 58.00 32.49
CA GLU A 155 12.26 59.38 32.57
C GLU A 155 11.71 60.20 31.37
N PRO A 156 11.87 61.54 31.32
CA PRO A 156 11.38 62.35 30.19
C PRO A 156 11.88 61.85 28.83
N VAL A 157 11.03 61.93 27.80
CA VAL A 157 11.29 61.27 26.51
C VAL A 157 11.41 62.26 25.37
N CYS A 158 10.61 63.33 25.41
CA CYS A 158 10.52 64.35 24.37
C CYS A 158 11.57 65.47 24.55
N ALA A 159 12.83 65.08 24.82
CA ALA A 159 13.91 65.99 25.14
C ALA A 159 14.34 66.87 23.95
N TYR A 160 14.30 66.35 22.72
CA TYR A 160 14.59 67.13 21.50
C TYR A 160 13.45 68.12 21.23
N THR A 161 12.20 67.67 21.26
CA THR A 161 10.99 68.52 21.11
C THR A 161 10.97 69.63 22.16
N ALA A 162 11.20 69.32 23.44
CA ALA A 162 11.31 70.31 24.51
C ALA A 162 12.47 71.30 24.26
N GLY A 163 13.61 70.81 23.74
CA GLY A 163 14.71 71.64 23.28
C GLY A 163 14.29 72.65 22.21
N VAL A 164 13.63 72.20 21.14
CA VAL A 164 13.16 73.05 20.04
C VAL A 164 12.25 74.18 20.56
N LEU A 165 11.29 73.86 21.43
CA LEU A 165 10.37 74.83 22.02
C LEU A 165 11.09 75.89 22.88
N VAL A 166 12.12 75.49 23.64
CA VAL A 166 13.00 76.40 24.40
C VAL A 166 13.84 77.29 23.48
N GLY A 167 14.32 76.74 22.35
CA GLY A 167 15.01 77.50 21.32
C GLY A 167 14.13 78.57 20.67
N PHE A 168 12.88 78.22 20.34
CA PHE A 168 11.89 79.16 19.79
C PHE A 168 11.61 80.33 20.73
N ILE A 169 11.20 80.05 21.97
CA ILE A 169 10.70 81.10 22.87
C ILE A 169 11.81 82.07 23.32
N ASN A 170 13.01 81.57 23.60
CA ASN A 170 14.14 82.41 24.04
C ASN A 170 14.61 83.35 22.92
N VAL A 171 14.71 82.88 21.67
CA VAL A 171 15.12 83.75 20.55
C VAL A 171 14.06 84.81 20.25
N ILE A 172 12.80 84.43 20.08
CA ILE A 172 11.72 85.37 19.69
C ILE A 172 11.53 86.47 20.74
N CYS A 173 11.70 86.12 22.03
CA CYS A 173 11.52 87.04 23.14
C CYS A 173 12.80 87.76 23.62
N ASP A 174 13.96 87.56 22.99
CA ASP A 174 15.26 88.14 23.40
C ASP A 174 15.62 87.79 24.87
N ARG A 175 15.44 86.50 25.23
CA ARG A 175 15.67 85.93 26.59
C ARG A 175 16.62 84.74 26.56
N GLN A 176 17.13 84.37 27.74
CA GLN A 176 18.06 83.23 27.95
C GLN A 176 17.76 82.45 29.25
N ASP A 177 16.58 82.64 29.83
CA ASP A 177 16.20 82.14 31.14
C ASP A 177 14.85 81.39 31.13
N VAL A 178 14.22 81.23 29.96
CA VAL A 178 13.01 80.41 29.81
C VAL A 178 13.43 78.94 29.64
N VAL A 179 12.82 78.06 30.44
CA VAL A 179 13.07 76.61 30.47
C VAL A 179 11.78 75.84 30.20
N CYS A 180 11.89 74.54 29.89
CA CYS A 180 10.75 73.65 29.66
C CYS A 180 10.67 72.51 30.67
N ILE A 181 9.46 72.24 31.18
CA ILE A 181 9.12 71.10 32.01
C ILE A 181 8.15 70.19 31.23
N GLU A 182 8.41 68.87 31.22
CA GLU A 182 7.51 67.85 30.62
C GLU A 182 6.64 67.25 31.75
N HIS A 183 5.38 67.66 31.83
CA HIS A 183 4.43 67.19 32.87
C HIS A 183 3.80 65.84 32.51
N ARG A 184 3.60 65.57 31.23
CA ARG A 184 3.01 64.33 30.68
C ARG A 184 3.68 63.92 29.39
N CYS A 185 3.68 62.63 29.06
CA CYS A 185 4.23 62.13 27.82
C CYS A 185 3.53 60.84 27.34
N GLN A 186 3.11 60.80 26.07
CA GLN A 186 2.51 59.60 25.47
C GLN A 186 3.45 58.37 25.51
N ALA A 187 4.78 58.57 25.49
CA ALA A 187 5.76 57.50 25.68
C ALA A 187 5.72 56.83 27.06
N LYS A 188 5.23 57.54 28.08
CA LYS A 188 5.01 57.02 29.44
C LYS A 188 3.64 56.34 29.59
N GLY A 189 2.71 56.63 28.66
CA GLY A 189 1.33 56.15 28.66
C GLY A 189 0.29 57.17 29.09
N ASP A 190 0.62 58.47 29.09
CA ASP A 190 -0.37 59.56 29.17
C ASP A 190 -1.12 59.72 27.84
N ASP A 191 -2.30 60.35 27.85
CA ASP A 191 -3.09 60.59 26.63
C ASP A 191 -2.43 61.60 25.67
N VAL A 192 -1.67 62.57 26.20
CA VAL A 192 -0.99 63.65 25.46
C VAL A 192 0.37 63.97 26.09
N CYS A 193 1.28 64.53 25.30
CA CYS A 193 2.48 65.20 25.80
C CYS A 193 2.10 66.60 26.30
N GLU A 194 2.60 67.03 27.47
CA GLU A 194 2.28 68.33 28.07
C GLU A 194 3.56 69.04 28.50
N PHE A 195 3.89 70.14 27.79
CA PHE A 195 5.09 70.94 27.98
C PHE A 195 4.75 72.30 28.58
N GLU A 196 5.52 72.75 29.57
CA GLU A 196 5.36 74.06 30.21
C GLU A 196 6.63 74.88 30.05
N LEU A 197 6.51 76.04 29.39
CA LEU A 197 7.57 77.04 29.21
C LEU A 197 7.40 78.16 30.23
N LEU A 198 8.41 78.36 31.08
CA LEU A 198 8.41 79.36 32.16
C LEU A 198 9.83 79.85 32.50
N PRO A 199 10.00 81.00 33.17
CA PRO A 199 11.30 81.45 33.68
C PRO A 199 11.89 80.46 34.68
N VAL A 200 13.20 80.23 34.62
CA VAL A 200 13.90 79.29 35.52
C VAL A 200 13.76 79.64 37.01
N SER A 201 13.54 80.92 37.33
CA SER A 201 13.24 81.39 38.70
C SER A 201 11.86 80.95 39.22
N GLU A 202 10.94 80.57 38.34
CA GLU A 202 9.57 80.13 38.69
C GLU A 202 9.43 78.60 38.68
N ALA A 203 10.40 77.86 38.13
CA ALA A 203 10.40 76.40 38.06
C ALA A 203 10.57 75.67 39.43
N GLY A 204 11.18 76.33 40.43
CA GLY A 204 11.38 75.76 41.76
C GLY A 204 12.25 74.49 41.75
N GLU A 205 11.82 73.45 42.48
CA GLU A 205 12.49 72.14 42.54
C GLU A 205 12.01 71.16 41.43
N GLN A 206 11.26 71.63 40.43
CA GLN A 206 10.72 70.75 39.38
C GLN A 206 11.80 70.33 38.37
N ASN A 207 11.63 69.13 37.80
CA ASN A 207 12.63 68.53 36.90
C ASN A 207 12.56 69.14 35.49
N VAL A 208 13.33 70.21 35.27
CA VAL A 208 13.51 70.86 33.96
C VAL A 208 14.06 69.87 32.94
N VAL A 209 13.39 69.79 31.79
CA VAL A 209 13.71 68.88 30.68
C VAL A 209 14.50 69.57 29.58
N ALA A 210 14.33 70.88 29.40
CA ALA A 210 15.13 71.66 28.46
C ALA A 210 15.44 73.09 28.95
N PHE A 211 16.62 73.58 28.57
CA PHE A 211 17.21 74.86 28.99
C PHE A 211 18.05 75.46 27.85
N THR A 212 18.39 76.74 27.97
CA THR A 212 19.17 77.51 26.98
C THR A 212 20.49 76.83 26.64
N PRO A 213 20.90 76.75 25.35
CA PRO A 213 22.02 75.91 24.93
C PRO A 213 23.39 76.39 25.44
N ASP A 214 24.30 75.43 25.69
CA ASP A 214 25.66 75.67 26.19
C ASP A 214 26.61 76.08 25.04
N PRO A 215 27.17 77.31 25.05
CA PRO A 215 28.05 77.80 24.00
C PRO A 215 29.44 77.13 23.96
N MET A 216 29.84 76.35 24.97
CA MET A 216 31.08 75.56 24.94
C MET A 216 30.90 74.24 24.20
N LEU A 217 29.74 73.58 24.35
CA LEU A 217 29.41 72.35 23.62
C LEU A 217 29.22 72.61 22.12
N GLY A 218 28.64 73.76 21.74
CA GLY A 218 28.46 74.17 20.35
C GLY A 218 29.75 74.44 19.55
N ARG A 219 30.95 74.26 20.14
CA ARG A 219 32.26 74.44 19.47
C ARG A 219 33.06 73.16 19.24
N GLN A 220 32.56 71.99 19.65
CA GLN A 220 33.26 70.71 19.42
C GLN A 220 32.49 69.84 18.41
N LEU A 221 33.05 69.75 17.20
CA LEU A 221 32.60 68.97 16.04
C LEU A 221 31.27 69.41 15.41
N ASN A 222 31.30 69.76 14.13
CA ASN A 222 30.10 69.95 13.31
C ASN A 222 29.38 68.60 13.15
N LEU A 223 28.37 68.35 14.01
CA LEU A 223 27.57 67.12 13.97
C LEU A 223 26.96 66.88 12.57
N LEU A 224 26.56 67.96 11.89
CA LEU A 224 26.03 67.93 10.51
C LEU A 224 27.05 67.46 9.46
N GLU A 225 28.34 67.75 9.62
CA GLU A 225 29.38 67.24 8.71
C GLU A 225 29.63 65.75 8.94
N MET A 226 29.76 65.32 10.20
CA MET A 226 29.86 63.89 10.53
C MET A 226 28.64 63.09 10.06
N LEU A 227 27.44 63.68 10.10
CA LEU A 227 26.22 63.05 9.58
C LEU A 227 26.26 62.96 8.05
N PHE A 228 26.59 64.03 7.34
CA PHE A 228 26.70 64.04 5.88
C PHE A 228 27.74 63.03 5.35
N GLU A 229 28.92 62.96 5.98
CA GLU A 229 29.99 62.01 5.65
C GLU A 229 29.61 60.55 5.90
N ARG A 230 28.65 60.28 6.80
CA ARG A 230 28.27 58.92 7.24
C ARG A 230 26.88 58.48 6.77
N MET A 231 26.24 59.22 5.87
CA MET A 231 24.96 58.80 5.29
C MET A 231 25.13 57.49 4.47
N PRO A 232 24.28 56.47 4.67
CA PRO A 232 24.29 55.25 3.88
C PRO A 232 23.71 55.43 2.46
N MET A 233 23.21 56.64 2.16
CA MET A 233 22.79 57.06 0.82
C MET A 233 23.91 57.91 0.19
N GLY A 234 24.12 57.73 -1.12
CA GLY A 234 24.94 58.66 -1.89
C GLY A 234 24.20 59.98 -2.06
N ILE A 235 24.83 61.10 -1.71
CA ILE A 235 24.28 62.44 -1.88
C ILE A 235 25.23 63.26 -2.75
N ALA A 236 24.71 63.89 -3.80
CA ALA A 236 25.42 64.82 -4.66
C ALA A 236 24.60 66.09 -4.94
N VAL A 237 25.29 67.21 -5.08
CA VAL A 237 24.75 68.49 -5.53
C VAL A 237 25.36 68.79 -6.90
N ILE A 238 24.52 69.09 -7.89
CA ILE A 238 24.90 69.24 -9.30
C ILE A 238 24.40 70.61 -9.80
N ASP A 239 25.23 71.37 -10.51
CA ASP A 239 24.84 72.67 -11.08
C ASP A 239 24.11 72.55 -12.43
N ARG A 240 23.62 73.69 -12.95
CA ARG A 240 22.94 73.75 -14.26
C ARG A 240 23.85 73.49 -15.48
N GLU A 241 25.16 73.36 -15.27
CA GLU A 241 26.15 72.99 -16.30
C GLU A 241 26.53 71.49 -16.20
N PHE A 242 25.77 70.72 -15.41
CA PHE A 242 25.98 69.32 -15.06
C PHE A 242 27.32 69.03 -14.36
N LYS A 243 27.86 69.98 -13.60
CA LYS A 243 29.06 69.77 -12.77
C LYS A 243 28.69 69.38 -11.35
N LEU A 244 29.49 68.50 -10.76
CA LEU A 244 29.41 68.15 -9.36
C LEU A 244 29.88 69.34 -8.50
N VAL A 245 29.01 69.89 -7.66
CA VAL A 245 29.32 70.98 -6.71
C VAL A 245 29.81 70.42 -5.38
N ARG A 246 29.22 69.31 -4.91
CA ARG A 246 29.59 68.59 -3.68
C ARG A 246 29.04 67.17 -3.74
N CYS A 247 29.75 66.19 -3.19
CA CYS A 247 29.20 64.87 -2.86
C CYS A 247 29.55 64.48 -1.42
N ASN A 248 28.92 63.41 -0.91
CA ASN A 248 29.42 62.65 0.23
C ASN A 248 30.27 61.44 -0.24
N PRO A 249 31.02 60.78 0.67
CA PRO A 249 31.86 59.63 0.30
C PRO A 249 31.08 58.50 -0.36
N THR A 250 29.87 58.19 0.14
CA THR A 250 29.02 57.11 -0.37
C THR A 250 28.67 57.28 -1.85
N TRP A 251 28.38 58.50 -2.30
CA TRP A 251 28.11 58.79 -3.72
C TRP A 251 29.35 58.61 -4.59
N ALA A 252 30.51 59.07 -4.10
CA ALA A 252 31.78 58.88 -4.79
C ALA A 252 32.11 57.38 -4.96
N THR A 253 31.88 56.57 -3.92
CA THR A 253 32.07 55.11 -3.99
C THR A 253 31.12 54.44 -5.00
N PHE A 254 29.87 54.88 -5.14
CA PHE A 254 28.97 54.33 -6.17
C PHE A 254 29.48 54.59 -7.60
N ILE A 255 29.97 55.81 -7.88
CA ILE A 255 30.61 56.13 -9.17
C ILE A 255 31.86 55.27 -9.37
N GLU A 256 32.77 55.21 -8.40
CA GLU A 256 34.02 54.43 -8.49
C GLU A 256 33.78 52.91 -8.62
N GLN A 257 32.64 52.40 -8.15
CA GLN A 257 32.26 50.99 -8.20
C GLN A 257 31.56 50.58 -9.50
N TYR A 258 30.78 51.49 -10.10
CA TYR A 258 29.90 51.18 -11.25
C TYR A 258 30.28 51.86 -12.57
N THR A 259 31.32 52.69 -12.60
CA THR A 259 31.83 53.31 -13.83
C THR A 259 33.29 52.88 -14.09
N PRO A 260 33.67 52.50 -15.33
CA PRO A 260 35.05 52.12 -15.62
C PRO A 260 35.95 53.35 -15.72
N SER A 261 36.92 53.45 -14.80
CA SER A 261 37.65 54.68 -14.49
C SER A 261 38.56 55.21 -15.62
N THR A 262 38.03 56.08 -16.48
CA THR A 262 38.82 56.90 -17.44
C THR A 262 39.27 58.22 -16.83
N ALA A 263 40.27 58.14 -15.93
CA ALA A 263 41.11 59.25 -15.46
C ALA A 263 40.47 60.42 -14.66
N ALA A 264 39.16 60.44 -14.44
CA ALA A 264 38.51 61.39 -13.53
C ALA A 264 38.37 60.81 -12.12
N HIS A 265 38.88 61.53 -11.10
CA HIS A 265 38.49 61.31 -9.70
C HIS A 265 37.18 62.07 -9.40
N VAL A 266 36.39 61.57 -8.44
CA VAL A 266 35.17 62.26 -7.98
C VAL A 266 35.57 63.51 -7.18
N VAL A 267 35.65 64.65 -7.87
CA VAL A 267 36.10 65.94 -7.35
C VAL A 267 35.10 67.03 -7.75
N PRO A 268 34.75 67.98 -6.86
CA PRO A 268 33.95 69.14 -7.22
C PRO A 268 34.51 69.93 -8.41
N GLY A 269 33.64 70.26 -9.37
CA GLY A 269 33.96 70.95 -10.62
C GLY A 269 33.96 70.05 -11.86
N THR A 270 34.11 68.72 -11.70
CA THR A 270 34.03 67.74 -12.80
C THR A 270 32.58 67.59 -13.29
N LYS A 271 32.36 67.36 -14.59
CA LYS A 271 31.00 67.05 -15.09
C LYS A 271 30.57 65.64 -14.72
N ILE A 272 29.28 65.47 -14.50
CA ILE A 272 28.67 64.18 -14.18
C ILE A 272 28.88 63.16 -15.31
N PHE A 273 28.66 63.54 -16.57
CA PHE A 273 28.89 62.64 -17.71
C PHE A 273 30.37 62.34 -18.02
N ASP A 274 31.31 63.10 -17.45
CA ASP A 274 32.74 62.74 -17.47
C ASP A 274 33.09 61.71 -16.37
N LEU A 275 32.22 61.54 -15.36
CA LEU A 275 32.32 60.56 -14.28
C LEU A 275 31.53 59.28 -14.58
N GLU A 276 30.33 59.39 -15.15
CA GLU A 276 29.45 58.28 -15.54
C GLU A 276 29.08 58.30 -17.04
N PRO A 277 30.05 58.07 -17.95
CA PRO A 277 29.83 58.15 -19.40
C PRO A 277 28.94 57.01 -19.93
N GLY A 278 27.98 57.36 -20.79
CA GLY A 278 26.96 56.45 -21.34
C GLY A 278 25.58 56.58 -20.66
N THR A 279 25.49 57.36 -19.57
CA THR A 279 24.25 57.56 -18.80
C THR A 279 23.38 58.72 -19.33
N GLU A 280 23.85 59.46 -20.33
CA GLU A 280 23.22 60.67 -20.87
C GLU A 280 21.75 60.46 -21.26
N GLU A 281 21.43 59.37 -21.97
CA GLU A 281 20.06 59.05 -22.42
C GLU A 281 19.11 58.74 -21.25
N THR A 282 19.64 58.28 -20.12
CA THR A 282 18.86 57.98 -18.89
C THR A 282 18.70 59.21 -18.01
N LEU A 283 19.77 59.98 -17.77
CA LEU A 283 19.80 61.02 -16.74
C LEU A 283 19.43 62.43 -17.24
N ILE A 284 19.76 62.81 -18.48
CA ILE A 284 19.42 64.15 -19.00
C ILE A 284 17.90 64.40 -18.98
N PRO A 285 17.01 63.47 -19.42
CA PRO A 285 15.56 63.67 -19.36
C PRO A 285 15.00 63.85 -17.94
N LEU A 286 15.74 63.41 -16.91
CA LEU A 286 15.39 63.58 -15.51
C LEU A 286 15.91 64.92 -14.98
N PHE A 287 17.17 65.25 -15.25
CA PHE A 287 17.75 66.54 -14.86
C PHE A 287 17.02 67.74 -15.50
N ASP A 288 16.62 67.65 -16.77
CA ASP A 288 15.86 68.70 -17.45
C ASP A 288 14.51 68.96 -16.77
N ARG A 289 13.78 67.90 -16.39
CA ARG A 289 12.52 68.00 -15.62
C ARG A 289 12.75 68.65 -14.25
N VAL A 290 13.83 68.31 -13.57
CA VAL A 290 14.22 68.91 -12.29
C VAL A 290 14.57 70.39 -12.44
N PHE A 291 15.27 70.78 -13.50
CA PHE A 291 15.54 72.20 -13.80
C PHE A 291 14.31 73.00 -14.27
N ASN A 292 13.17 72.34 -14.51
CA ASN A 292 11.85 72.95 -14.67
C ASN A 292 11.03 72.98 -13.36
N GLY A 293 11.60 72.54 -12.23
CA GLY A 293 10.99 72.64 -10.89
C GLY A 293 10.36 71.35 -10.35
N GLU A 294 10.51 70.21 -11.02
CA GLU A 294 9.95 68.93 -10.57
C GLU A 294 10.89 68.18 -9.61
N THR A 295 10.41 67.78 -8.43
CA THR A 295 11.11 66.77 -7.61
C THR A 295 10.76 65.38 -8.14
N ILE A 296 11.75 64.67 -8.68
CA ILE A 296 11.61 63.32 -9.23
C ILE A 296 12.01 62.29 -8.18
N ARG A 297 11.26 61.18 -8.15
CA ARG A 297 11.67 59.91 -7.55
C ARG A 297 11.50 58.80 -8.58
N GLN A 298 12.51 57.96 -8.72
CA GLN A 298 12.44 56.73 -9.50
C GLN A 298 13.20 55.61 -8.78
N ASP A 299 12.53 54.48 -8.56
CA ASP A 299 13.13 53.29 -7.97
C ASP A 299 13.65 52.37 -9.12
N ALA A 300 14.77 51.69 -8.91
CA ALA A 300 15.44 50.76 -9.85
C ALA A 300 15.79 51.34 -11.25
N VAL A 301 16.29 52.56 -11.31
CA VAL A 301 16.82 53.17 -12.55
C VAL A 301 18.07 52.42 -13.01
N ARG A 302 18.07 51.90 -14.24
CA ARG A 302 19.23 51.24 -14.85
C ARG A 302 20.29 52.29 -15.22
N ILE A 303 21.39 52.32 -14.47
CA ILE A 303 22.57 53.12 -14.75
C ILE A 303 23.60 52.20 -15.39
N GLU A 304 23.92 52.43 -16.67
CA GLU A 304 24.85 51.61 -17.44
C GLU A 304 25.98 52.48 -18.00
N SER A 305 27.20 52.24 -17.52
CA SER A 305 28.39 53.02 -17.89
C SER A 305 29.51 52.09 -18.33
N GLY A 306 30.00 52.31 -19.55
CA GLY A 306 31.11 51.55 -20.15
C GLY A 306 31.01 50.01 -20.08
N GLY A 307 29.80 49.46 -20.06
CA GLY A 307 29.55 48.01 -20.01
C GLY A 307 29.30 47.43 -18.61
N ILE A 308 29.32 48.25 -17.55
CA ILE A 308 28.82 47.87 -16.22
C ILE A 308 27.38 48.37 -16.11
N ALA A 309 26.42 47.47 -15.87
CA ALA A 309 25.03 47.81 -15.62
C ALA A 309 24.71 47.67 -14.12
N SER A 310 24.06 48.68 -13.57
CA SER A 310 23.66 48.79 -12.16
C SER A 310 22.22 49.32 -12.06
N PHE A 311 21.59 49.19 -10.89
CA PHE A 311 20.23 49.69 -10.65
C PHE A 311 20.19 50.52 -9.38
N TRP A 312 19.89 51.81 -9.48
CA TRP A 312 19.84 52.72 -8.34
C TRP A 312 18.41 53.21 -8.09
N ASP A 313 18.00 53.30 -6.82
CA ASP A 313 16.83 54.10 -6.45
C ASP A 313 17.31 55.55 -6.29
N ILE A 314 16.72 56.49 -7.03
CA ILE A 314 17.16 57.88 -7.09
C ILE A 314 16.03 58.87 -6.77
N VAL A 315 16.40 59.92 -6.03
CA VAL A 315 15.59 61.11 -5.78
C VAL A 315 16.38 62.31 -6.29
N LEU A 316 15.74 63.14 -7.11
CA LEU A 316 16.31 64.34 -7.70
C LEU A 316 15.41 65.53 -7.34
N SER A 317 15.93 66.55 -6.67
CA SER A 317 15.15 67.72 -6.27
C SER A 317 15.81 69.02 -6.70
N PRO A 318 15.07 70.02 -7.20
CA PRO A 318 15.64 71.32 -7.51
C PRO A 318 16.15 72.01 -6.25
N LEU A 319 17.26 72.73 -6.38
CA LEU A 319 17.82 73.61 -5.36
C LEU A 319 17.61 75.06 -5.77
N TYR A 320 17.04 75.84 -4.86
CA TYR A 320 16.67 77.24 -5.08
C TYR A 320 17.59 78.20 -4.34
N ASP A 321 17.83 79.35 -4.96
CA ASP A 321 18.38 80.56 -4.32
C ASP A 321 17.61 81.77 -4.88
N GLU A 322 17.07 82.63 -4.01
CA GLU A 322 16.18 83.76 -4.35
C GLU A 322 15.15 83.44 -5.47
N ASP A 323 14.37 82.38 -5.26
CA ASP A 323 13.35 81.80 -6.17
C ASP A 323 13.84 81.30 -7.54
N GLN A 324 15.15 81.33 -7.83
CA GLN A 324 15.74 80.71 -9.03
C GLN A 324 16.29 79.33 -8.74
N ILE A 325 16.06 78.36 -9.64
CA ILE A 325 16.72 77.05 -9.58
C ILE A 325 18.19 77.22 -9.97
N VAL A 326 19.11 76.96 -9.04
CA VAL A 326 20.57 77.10 -9.22
C VAL A 326 21.28 75.76 -9.43
N GLY A 327 20.63 74.65 -9.08
CA GLY A 327 21.18 73.30 -9.20
C GLY A 327 20.13 72.24 -8.85
N LEU A 328 20.58 71.00 -8.70
CA LEU A 328 19.78 69.90 -8.18
C LEU A 328 20.53 69.11 -7.11
N LEU A 329 19.76 68.52 -6.20
CA LEU A 329 20.18 67.54 -5.21
C LEU A 329 19.85 66.15 -5.73
N ASN A 330 20.86 65.33 -5.99
CA ASN A 330 20.73 63.90 -6.17
C ASN A 330 20.89 63.20 -4.81
N VAL A 331 19.97 62.30 -4.49
CA VAL A 331 20.13 61.28 -3.44
C VAL A 331 19.92 59.93 -4.11
N SER A 332 20.89 59.04 -4.01
CA SER A 332 20.89 57.72 -4.66
C SER A 332 21.19 56.61 -3.65
N THR A 333 20.57 55.45 -3.83
CA THR A 333 20.93 54.20 -3.13
C THR A 333 21.07 53.07 -4.12
N ASP A 334 22.17 52.30 -4.03
CA ASP A 334 22.34 51.09 -4.82
C ASP A 334 21.26 50.06 -4.47
N ALA A 335 20.58 49.58 -5.52
CA ALA A 335 19.58 48.52 -5.49
C ALA A 335 19.97 47.34 -6.41
N THR A 336 21.20 47.31 -6.93
CA THR A 336 21.65 46.34 -7.94
C THR A 336 21.49 44.89 -7.46
N GLU A 337 21.94 44.58 -6.23
CA GLU A 337 21.77 43.22 -5.67
C GLU A 337 20.29 42.86 -5.52
N ARG A 338 19.44 43.78 -5.05
CA ARG A 338 17.99 43.58 -4.88
C ARG A 338 17.32 43.21 -6.22
N VAL A 339 17.59 43.98 -7.27
CA VAL A 339 16.98 43.79 -8.60
C VAL A 339 17.48 42.50 -9.24
N MET A 340 18.78 42.22 -9.18
CA MET A 340 19.37 41.00 -9.76
C MET A 340 18.89 39.72 -9.06
N ILE A 341 18.74 39.75 -7.73
CA ILE A 341 18.16 38.62 -6.96
C ILE A 341 16.70 38.40 -7.37
N GLN A 342 15.90 39.46 -7.50
CA GLN A 342 14.50 39.34 -7.90
C GLN A 342 14.35 38.70 -9.29
N GLN A 343 15.06 39.22 -10.30
CA GLN A 343 15.01 38.68 -11.67
C GLN A 343 15.46 37.20 -11.72
N THR A 344 16.52 36.85 -10.98
CA THR A 344 17.01 35.46 -10.88
C THR A 344 15.99 34.54 -10.18
N LEU A 345 15.24 35.06 -9.20
CA LEU A 345 14.20 34.31 -8.50
C LEU A 345 12.97 34.11 -9.39
N GLU A 346 12.53 35.14 -10.11
CA GLU A 346 11.39 35.07 -11.04
C GLU A 346 11.61 34.03 -12.14
N GLN A 347 12.79 34.04 -12.79
CA GLN A 347 13.17 33.01 -13.77
C GLN A 347 13.14 31.60 -13.17
N ARG A 348 13.75 31.41 -11.99
CA ARG A 348 13.74 30.10 -11.30
C ARG A 348 12.35 29.66 -10.87
N VAL A 349 11.46 30.57 -10.50
CA VAL A 349 10.06 30.24 -10.17
C VAL A 349 9.31 29.79 -11.42
N GLU A 350 9.51 30.45 -12.56
CA GLU A 350 8.88 30.04 -13.82
C GLU A 350 9.38 28.67 -14.31
N GLU A 351 10.71 28.45 -14.36
CA GLU A 351 11.31 27.15 -14.68
C GLU A 351 10.77 26.03 -13.78
N ARG A 352 10.73 26.27 -12.46
CA ARG A 352 10.26 25.30 -11.48
C ARG A 352 8.76 25.04 -11.55
N THR A 353 7.96 26.02 -11.98
CA THR A 353 6.51 25.85 -12.16
C THR A 353 6.23 24.94 -13.35
N ARG A 354 6.84 25.22 -14.51
CA ARG A 354 6.73 24.38 -15.72
C ARG A 354 7.16 22.93 -15.45
N GLU A 355 8.25 22.71 -14.71
CA GLU A 355 8.73 21.38 -14.32
C GLU A 355 7.78 20.65 -13.33
N ILE A 356 7.11 21.38 -12.44
CA ILE A 356 6.11 20.80 -11.52
C ILE A 356 4.83 20.40 -12.28
N GLU A 357 4.38 21.22 -13.23
CA GLU A 357 3.21 20.94 -14.06
C GLU A 357 3.47 19.73 -14.98
N ARG A 358 4.62 19.69 -15.66
CA ARG A 358 5.07 18.53 -16.45
C ARG A 358 5.06 17.22 -15.65
N ARG A 359 5.63 17.23 -14.44
CA ARG A 359 5.62 16.06 -13.53
C ARG A 359 4.21 15.68 -13.10
N ARG A 360 3.32 16.66 -12.93
CA ARG A 360 1.93 16.43 -12.53
C ARG A 360 1.12 15.76 -13.63
N GLU A 361 1.24 16.18 -14.88
CA GLU A 361 0.49 15.59 -16.01
C GLU A 361 0.90 14.12 -16.25
N ILE A 362 2.20 13.82 -16.15
CA ILE A 362 2.71 12.45 -16.18
C ILE A 362 2.14 11.65 -14.99
N ALA A 363 2.19 12.19 -13.76
CA ALA A 363 1.67 11.50 -12.58
C ALA A 363 0.14 11.29 -12.59
N GLU A 364 -0.64 12.19 -13.19
CA GLU A 364 -2.08 12.02 -13.38
C GLU A 364 -2.41 11.01 -14.48
N SER A 365 -1.60 10.93 -15.54
CA SER A 365 -1.71 9.89 -16.57
C SER A 365 -1.36 8.50 -16.03
N LEU A 366 -0.31 8.39 -15.21
CA LEU A 366 0.09 7.16 -14.51
C LEU A 366 -1.01 6.63 -13.58
N ARG A 367 -1.76 7.51 -12.90
CA ARG A 367 -2.81 7.13 -11.94
C ARG A 367 -3.92 6.28 -12.57
N ASP A 368 -4.28 6.49 -13.83
CA ASP A 368 -5.34 5.69 -14.47
C ASP A 368 -4.85 4.28 -14.85
N ILE A 369 -3.60 4.14 -15.27
CA ILE A 369 -2.98 2.82 -15.49
C ILE A 369 -2.86 2.07 -14.16
N LEU A 370 -2.40 2.74 -13.09
CA LEU A 370 -2.29 2.16 -11.75
C LEU A 370 -3.66 1.75 -11.17
N ARG A 371 -4.73 2.51 -11.43
CA ARG A 371 -6.11 2.10 -11.12
C ARG A 371 -6.51 0.83 -11.87
N MET A 372 -6.17 0.72 -13.16
CA MET A 372 -6.46 -0.47 -13.96
C MET A 372 -5.71 -1.71 -13.44
N ILE A 373 -4.40 -1.59 -13.14
CA ILE A 373 -3.60 -2.68 -12.55
C ILE A 373 -4.25 -3.16 -11.23
N ASN A 374 -4.57 -2.22 -10.33
CA ASN A 374 -5.19 -2.53 -9.04
C ASN A 374 -6.64 -3.06 -9.13
N SER A 375 -7.29 -2.98 -10.29
CA SER A 375 -8.65 -3.49 -10.49
C SER A 375 -8.75 -4.99 -10.82
N ASN A 376 -7.61 -5.69 -10.88
CA ASN A 376 -7.47 -7.14 -11.07
C ASN A 376 -8.30 -7.71 -12.25
N LEU A 377 -8.29 -6.99 -13.37
CA LEU A 377 -9.02 -7.35 -14.58
C LEU A 377 -8.38 -8.56 -15.28
N PRO A 378 -9.17 -9.38 -16.01
CA PRO A 378 -8.65 -10.35 -16.96
C PRO A 378 -7.71 -9.68 -17.98
N LEU A 379 -6.66 -10.41 -18.38
CA LEU A 379 -5.57 -9.88 -19.22
C LEU A 379 -6.08 -9.18 -20.49
N ASP A 380 -7.01 -9.81 -21.22
CA ASP A 380 -7.56 -9.27 -22.47
C ASP A 380 -8.33 -7.96 -22.22
N SER A 381 -9.15 -7.91 -21.17
CA SER A 381 -9.89 -6.71 -20.74
C SER A 381 -9.00 -5.60 -20.19
N PHE A 382 -7.83 -5.93 -19.64
CA PHE A 382 -6.81 -4.94 -19.31
C PHE A 382 -6.20 -4.36 -20.59
N ILE A 383 -5.80 -5.22 -21.53
CA ILE A 383 -5.15 -4.84 -22.79
C ILE A 383 -6.02 -3.91 -23.63
N GLU A 384 -7.28 -4.26 -23.89
CA GLU A 384 -8.22 -3.43 -24.67
C GLU A 384 -8.37 -2.02 -24.07
N ARG A 385 -8.52 -1.94 -22.75
CA ARG A 385 -8.64 -0.67 -22.02
C ARG A 385 -7.34 0.13 -22.07
N ALA A 386 -6.19 -0.53 -21.98
CA ALA A 386 -4.88 0.12 -21.96
C ALA A 386 -4.59 0.78 -23.32
N VAL A 387 -4.88 0.07 -24.42
CA VAL A 387 -4.75 0.58 -25.79
C VAL A 387 -5.70 1.75 -26.05
N LYS A 388 -6.96 1.65 -25.60
CA LYS A 388 -7.92 2.75 -25.70
C LYS A 388 -7.51 3.97 -24.88
N LEU A 389 -7.02 3.77 -23.66
CA LEU A 389 -6.57 4.87 -22.79
C LEU A 389 -5.31 5.54 -23.34
N ALA A 390 -4.34 4.76 -23.82
CA ALA A 390 -3.15 5.29 -24.47
C ALA A 390 -3.51 6.11 -25.73
N ALA A 391 -4.43 5.63 -26.58
CA ALA A 391 -4.91 6.40 -27.73
C ALA A 391 -5.49 7.77 -27.32
N LEU A 392 -6.42 7.77 -26.36
CA LEU A 392 -7.09 8.98 -25.87
C LEU A 392 -6.15 9.95 -25.13
N ARG A 393 -5.06 9.46 -24.54
CA ARG A 393 -4.05 10.30 -23.84
C ARG A 393 -2.96 10.85 -24.76
N MET A 394 -2.74 10.23 -25.92
CA MET A 394 -1.81 10.68 -26.95
C MET A 394 -2.47 11.56 -28.04
N ASP A 395 -3.78 11.79 -27.96
CA ASP A 395 -4.65 12.32 -29.03
C ASP A 395 -4.52 11.56 -30.36
N ALA A 396 -4.32 10.24 -30.26
CA ALA A 396 -4.16 9.37 -31.41
C ALA A 396 -5.52 8.82 -31.88
N ALA A 397 -5.83 9.01 -33.16
CA ALA A 397 -7.04 8.51 -33.81
C ALA A 397 -7.18 6.97 -33.73
N ALA A 398 -6.06 6.25 -33.62
CA ALA A 398 -6.04 4.83 -33.28
C ALA A 398 -4.76 4.43 -32.53
N CYS A 399 -4.83 3.31 -31.79
CA CYS A 399 -3.66 2.67 -31.19
C CYS A 399 -3.75 1.14 -31.37
N VAL A 400 -2.60 0.47 -31.49
CA VAL A 400 -2.49 -0.99 -31.65
C VAL A 400 -1.36 -1.53 -30.78
N LEU A 401 -1.59 -2.68 -30.13
CA LEU A 401 -0.62 -3.40 -29.33
C LEU A 401 -0.25 -4.72 -30.00
N HIS A 402 1.05 -4.90 -30.25
CA HIS A 402 1.58 -6.14 -30.79
C HIS A 402 2.49 -6.85 -29.78
N GLN A 403 2.38 -8.18 -29.71
CA GLN A 403 3.37 -9.05 -29.08
C GLN A 403 4.32 -9.59 -30.15
N PHE A 404 5.62 -9.62 -29.86
CA PHE A 404 6.65 -10.21 -30.71
C PHE A 404 7.15 -11.51 -30.08
N ASN A 405 7.12 -12.60 -30.84
CA ASN A 405 7.73 -13.87 -30.47
C ASN A 405 9.02 -14.03 -31.29
N ARG A 406 10.18 -13.93 -30.62
CA ARG A 406 11.50 -14.04 -31.25
C ARG A 406 11.87 -15.45 -31.70
N THR A 407 11.39 -16.48 -30.99
CA THR A 407 11.66 -17.90 -31.31
C THR A 407 10.96 -18.30 -32.60
N ASP A 408 9.66 -18.03 -32.69
CA ASP A 408 8.84 -18.35 -33.87
C ASP A 408 8.91 -17.27 -34.96
N GLN A 409 9.66 -16.19 -34.72
CA GLN A 409 9.78 -14.99 -35.56
C GLN A 409 8.42 -14.46 -36.03
N THR A 410 7.48 -14.28 -35.10
CA THR A 410 6.11 -13.83 -35.39
C THR A 410 5.69 -12.61 -34.58
N ILE A 411 4.82 -11.80 -35.18
CA ILE A 411 4.06 -10.73 -34.52
C ILE A 411 2.62 -11.20 -34.36
N LEU A 412 2.09 -11.10 -33.13
CA LEU A 412 0.68 -11.28 -32.82
C LEU A 412 0.05 -9.92 -32.52
N HIS A 413 -1.07 -9.60 -33.17
CA HIS A 413 -1.92 -8.48 -32.80
C HIS A 413 -2.72 -8.84 -31.54
N LEU A 414 -2.40 -8.23 -30.40
CA LEU A 414 -3.11 -8.45 -29.13
C LEU A 414 -4.44 -7.67 -29.11
N ALA A 415 -4.40 -6.35 -29.31
CA ALA A 415 -5.59 -5.52 -29.39
C ALA A 415 -5.34 -4.22 -30.17
N GLY A 416 -6.42 -3.55 -30.54
CA GLY A 416 -6.39 -2.24 -31.16
C GLY A 416 -7.67 -1.45 -30.88
N TYR A 417 -7.59 -0.13 -31.03
CA TYR A 417 -8.69 0.83 -30.88
C TYR A 417 -8.65 1.81 -32.05
N GLY A 418 -9.79 2.10 -32.69
CA GLY A 418 -9.86 2.98 -33.88
C GLY A 418 -9.47 2.29 -35.21
N ILE A 419 -9.20 0.99 -35.15
CA ILE A 419 -8.75 0.15 -36.27
C ILE A 419 -9.85 -0.76 -36.83
N GLU A 420 -11.11 -0.48 -36.53
CA GLU A 420 -12.23 -1.37 -36.80
C GLU A 420 -12.36 -1.64 -38.31
N GLY A 421 -12.33 -2.91 -38.71
CA GLY A 421 -12.32 -3.33 -40.12
C GLY A 421 -10.96 -3.23 -40.84
N ILE A 422 -9.86 -2.90 -40.14
CA ILE A 422 -8.50 -2.88 -40.72
C ILE A 422 -7.74 -4.17 -40.35
N PHE A 423 -7.62 -4.47 -39.06
CA PHE A 423 -6.99 -5.70 -38.57
C PHE A 423 -8.06 -6.57 -37.88
N PRO A 424 -8.37 -7.77 -38.40
CA PRO A 424 -9.16 -8.75 -37.64
C PRO A 424 -8.32 -9.29 -36.47
N GLY A 425 -8.97 -9.53 -35.32
CA GLY A 425 -8.31 -9.92 -34.07
C GLY A 425 -7.54 -11.24 -34.12
N ASN A 426 -6.58 -11.41 -33.20
CA ASN A 426 -5.71 -12.58 -33.05
C ASN A 426 -4.99 -13.04 -34.33
N ARG A 427 -4.65 -12.10 -35.23
CA ARG A 427 -3.90 -12.41 -36.46
C ARG A 427 -2.39 -12.40 -36.23
N THR A 428 -1.78 -13.59 -36.26
CA THR A 428 -0.33 -13.79 -36.23
C THR A 428 0.31 -13.60 -37.62
N ARG A 429 1.53 -13.05 -37.70
CA ARG A 429 2.29 -12.84 -38.94
C ARG A 429 3.79 -13.13 -38.77
N PRO A 430 4.46 -13.81 -39.72
CA PRO A 430 5.92 -13.92 -39.72
C PRO A 430 6.61 -12.57 -39.92
N PHE A 431 7.77 -12.35 -39.27
CA PHE A 431 8.61 -11.15 -39.42
C PHE A 431 8.94 -10.84 -40.88
N ALA A 432 9.15 -11.87 -41.72
CA ALA A 432 9.41 -11.72 -43.15
C ALA A 432 8.28 -10.98 -43.91
N ALA A 433 7.02 -11.08 -43.45
CA ALA A 433 5.87 -10.41 -44.07
C ALA A 433 5.77 -8.91 -43.71
N MET A 434 6.61 -8.41 -42.80
CA MET A 434 6.60 -6.99 -42.40
C MET A 434 7.16 -6.06 -43.48
N LYS A 435 8.01 -6.57 -44.39
CA LYS A 435 8.55 -5.80 -45.52
C LYS A 435 7.48 -5.44 -46.54
N SER A 436 6.66 -6.40 -46.97
CA SER A 436 5.58 -6.18 -47.93
C SER A 436 4.39 -5.41 -47.36
N SER A 437 4.10 -5.56 -46.06
CA SER A 437 3.05 -4.77 -45.38
C SER A 437 3.48 -3.36 -44.98
N GLY A 438 4.78 -3.01 -45.11
CA GLY A 438 5.28 -1.67 -44.81
C GLY A 438 5.43 -1.36 -43.31
N GLY A 439 5.55 -2.39 -42.47
CA GLY A 439 5.85 -2.27 -41.05
C GLY A 439 7.25 -2.78 -40.68
N TYR A 440 8.17 -2.85 -41.65
CA TYR A 440 9.53 -3.34 -41.44
C TYR A 440 10.36 -2.40 -40.56
N ASP A 441 10.27 -1.10 -40.78
CA ASP A 441 11.03 -0.10 -40.02
C ASP A 441 10.56 -0.06 -38.56
N TYR A 442 9.24 -0.22 -38.35
CA TYR A 442 8.63 -0.49 -37.05
C TYR A 442 9.21 -1.75 -36.38
N LEU A 443 9.24 -2.89 -37.10
CA LEU A 443 9.82 -4.13 -36.58
C LEU A 443 11.30 -3.97 -36.20
N GLN A 444 12.11 -3.32 -37.04
CA GLN A 444 13.54 -3.12 -36.79
C GLN A 444 13.78 -2.18 -35.59
N ALA A 445 13.15 -1.01 -35.55
CA ALA A 445 13.28 -0.07 -34.44
C ALA A 445 12.83 -0.69 -33.12
N THR A 446 11.68 -1.39 -33.12
CA THR A 446 11.16 -2.10 -31.95
C THR A 446 12.13 -3.19 -31.46
N LEU A 447 12.71 -3.99 -32.35
CA LEU A 447 13.71 -5.00 -32.00
C LEU A 447 15.04 -4.39 -31.48
N GLN A 448 15.34 -3.15 -31.87
CA GLN A 448 16.48 -2.35 -31.40
C GLN A 448 16.16 -1.50 -30.16
N ARG A 449 14.94 -1.62 -29.60
CA ARG A 449 14.41 -0.81 -28.48
C ARG A 449 14.37 0.71 -28.75
N GLN A 450 14.20 1.13 -30.00
CA GLN A 450 14.10 2.54 -30.37
C GLN A 450 12.65 2.92 -30.74
N PRO A 451 12.18 4.12 -30.36
CA PRO A 451 10.96 4.67 -30.94
C PRO A 451 11.18 4.99 -32.43
N THR A 452 10.12 4.95 -33.22
CA THR A 452 10.16 5.38 -34.63
C THR A 452 8.84 6.02 -35.04
N TYR A 453 8.89 7.07 -35.84
CA TYR A 453 7.72 7.77 -36.34
C TYR A 453 7.85 8.08 -37.83
N GLN A 454 6.71 8.24 -38.49
CA GLN A 454 6.66 8.51 -39.92
C GLN A 454 5.38 9.27 -40.29
N ASN A 455 5.55 10.34 -41.07
CA ASN A 455 4.47 11.01 -41.79
C ASN A 455 4.37 10.42 -43.21
N TYR A 456 3.16 10.40 -43.76
CA TYR A 456 2.84 9.90 -45.09
C TYR A 456 2.28 11.03 -45.98
N PRO A 457 2.36 10.91 -47.32
CA PRO A 457 1.82 11.92 -48.24
C PRO A 457 0.32 12.22 -48.00
N PRO A 458 -0.22 13.34 -48.50
CA PRO A 458 -1.65 13.62 -48.42
C PRO A 458 -2.48 12.62 -49.25
N LEU A 459 -3.81 12.65 -49.07
CA LEU A 459 -4.72 11.97 -50.00
C LEU A 459 -4.84 12.76 -51.32
N PRO A 460 -4.95 12.09 -52.48
CA PRO A 460 -4.99 10.64 -52.68
C PRO A 460 -3.61 9.97 -52.79
N GLU A 461 -2.53 10.74 -52.82
CA GLU A 461 -1.16 10.30 -53.15
C GLU A 461 -0.71 9.08 -52.34
N ARG A 462 -0.85 9.10 -51.00
CA ARG A 462 -0.48 7.97 -50.11
C ARG A 462 -1.21 6.65 -50.39
N ILE A 463 -2.35 6.67 -51.08
CA ILE A 463 -3.07 5.46 -51.53
C ILE A 463 -2.59 5.05 -52.92
N ASP A 464 -2.35 6.02 -53.79
CA ASP A 464 -2.02 5.78 -55.19
C ASP A 464 -0.60 5.26 -55.38
N GLU A 465 0.35 5.63 -54.52
CA GLU A 465 1.66 4.96 -54.40
C GLU A 465 1.49 3.46 -54.14
N ILE A 466 0.68 3.08 -53.15
CA ILE A 466 0.45 1.68 -52.73
C ILE A 466 -0.20 0.85 -53.84
N LYS A 467 -1.10 1.44 -54.64
CA LYS A 467 -1.68 0.77 -55.81
C LYS A 467 -0.62 0.48 -56.87
N ARG A 468 0.25 1.46 -57.14
CA ARG A 468 1.23 1.46 -58.24
C ARG A 468 2.50 0.67 -57.92
N ASP A 469 2.88 0.54 -56.64
CA ASP A 469 4.05 -0.21 -56.19
C ASP A 469 3.90 -1.73 -56.48
N PRO A 470 4.75 -2.32 -57.34
CA PRO A 470 4.69 -3.74 -57.69
C PRO A 470 5.35 -4.64 -56.63
N SER A 471 6.03 -4.09 -55.62
CA SER A 471 6.66 -4.86 -54.53
C SER A 471 5.66 -5.29 -53.45
N ILE A 472 4.45 -4.72 -53.46
CA ILE A 472 3.38 -5.02 -52.51
C ILE A 472 2.46 -6.09 -53.10
N PRO A 473 2.34 -7.28 -52.50
CA PRO A 473 1.38 -8.30 -52.92
C PRO A 473 -0.06 -7.79 -52.86
N GLU A 474 -0.89 -8.13 -53.84
CA GLU A 474 -2.24 -7.59 -53.99
C GLU A 474 -3.16 -7.92 -52.78
N ASN A 475 -2.96 -9.08 -52.15
CA ASN A 475 -3.63 -9.48 -50.90
C ASN A 475 -3.18 -8.69 -49.66
N ILE A 476 -2.12 -7.89 -49.75
CA ILE A 476 -1.62 -6.98 -48.71
C ILE A 476 -1.98 -5.52 -49.04
N LYS A 477 -2.07 -5.14 -50.33
CA LYS A 477 -2.46 -3.79 -50.74
C LYS A 477 -3.78 -3.34 -50.14
N ALA A 478 -4.82 -4.18 -50.16
CA ALA A 478 -6.14 -3.84 -49.61
C ALA A 478 -6.07 -3.39 -48.13
N GLU A 479 -5.27 -4.08 -47.33
CA GLU A 479 -5.04 -3.76 -45.91
C GLU A 479 -4.17 -2.51 -45.74
N ARG A 480 -3.08 -2.40 -46.51
CA ARG A 480 -2.17 -1.23 -46.46
C ARG A 480 -2.88 0.06 -46.91
N ILE A 481 -3.81 -0.06 -47.86
CA ILE A 481 -4.75 1.00 -48.28
C ILE A 481 -5.81 1.28 -47.21
N ALA A 482 -6.26 0.31 -46.42
CA ALA A 482 -7.18 0.56 -45.31
C ALA A 482 -6.50 1.37 -44.18
N VAL A 483 -5.27 1.01 -43.79
CA VAL A 483 -4.45 1.77 -42.83
C VAL A 483 -4.18 3.18 -43.37
N ARG A 484 -3.57 3.29 -44.56
CA ARG A 484 -3.19 4.56 -45.19
C ARG A 484 -4.37 5.30 -45.81
N GLY A 485 -5.58 4.76 -45.74
CA GLY A 485 -6.81 5.49 -45.99
C GLY A 485 -7.12 6.45 -44.85
N ARG A 486 -7.06 5.95 -43.60
CA ARG A 486 -7.47 6.68 -42.40
C ARG A 486 -6.37 7.51 -41.74
N PHE A 487 -5.09 7.12 -41.88
CA PHE A 487 -4.00 7.69 -41.08
C PHE A 487 -2.87 8.30 -41.92
N ALA A 488 -2.53 9.56 -41.64
CA ALA A 488 -1.42 10.31 -42.25
C ALA A 488 -0.10 10.22 -41.47
N ALA A 489 -0.13 9.85 -40.18
CA ALA A 489 1.08 9.68 -39.39
C ALA A 489 0.98 8.45 -38.49
N SER A 490 2.14 7.97 -38.03
CA SER A 490 2.22 6.99 -36.94
C SER A 490 3.48 7.16 -36.10
N LEU A 491 3.35 6.96 -34.79
CA LEU A 491 4.43 6.87 -33.80
C LEU A 491 4.40 5.48 -33.19
N SER A 492 5.54 4.80 -33.20
CA SER A 492 5.71 3.46 -32.64
C SER A 492 6.74 3.47 -31.51
N VAL A 493 6.44 2.76 -30.43
CA VAL A 493 7.31 2.63 -29.26
C VAL A 493 7.47 1.15 -28.86
N PRO A 494 8.66 0.72 -28.41
CA PRO A 494 8.89 -0.65 -27.98
C PRO A 494 8.21 -0.95 -26.63
N LEU A 495 7.82 -2.20 -26.42
CA LEU A 495 7.41 -2.74 -25.12
C LEU A 495 8.54 -3.63 -24.60
N VAL A 496 9.14 -3.27 -23.47
CA VAL A 496 10.28 -4.00 -22.89
C VAL A 496 9.91 -4.56 -21.52
N ILE A 497 10.18 -5.85 -21.29
CA ILE A 497 9.92 -6.57 -20.04
C ILE A 497 11.20 -7.32 -19.66
N GLN A 498 11.77 -7.05 -18.48
CA GLN A 498 13.04 -7.64 -18.01
C GLN A 498 14.15 -7.66 -19.09
N ASP A 499 14.42 -6.50 -19.71
CA ASP A 499 15.37 -6.34 -20.83
C ASP A 499 15.02 -7.10 -22.15
N GLU A 500 13.92 -7.86 -22.22
CA GLU A 500 13.45 -8.47 -23.48
C GLU A 500 12.39 -7.61 -24.17
N VAL A 501 12.47 -7.54 -25.50
CA VAL A 501 11.44 -6.88 -26.33
C VAL A 501 10.20 -7.79 -26.39
N PHE A 502 9.19 -7.48 -25.58
CA PHE A 502 7.90 -8.16 -25.58
C PHE A 502 7.11 -7.86 -26.86
N GLY A 503 7.31 -6.69 -27.46
CA GLY A 503 6.62 -6.26 -28.66
C GLY A 503 6.70 -4.75 -28.85
N GLY A 504 5.64 -4.14 -29.38
CA GLY A 504 5.58 -2.69 -29.56
C GLY A 504 4.15 -2.15 -29.65
N MET A 505 3.96 -0.91 -29.25
CA MET A 505 2.71 -0.17 -29.31
C MET A 505 2.79 0.87 -30.44
N VAL A 506 1.74 0.98 -31.25
CA VAL A 506 1.70 1.84 -32.44
C VAL A 506 0.51 2.77 -32.38
N PHE A 507 0.78 4.07 -32.28
CA PHE A 507 -0.19 5.16 -32.39
C PHE A 507 -0.32 5.60 -33.84
N TYR A 508 -1.54 5.87 -34.27
CA TYR A 508 -1.86 6.38 -35.61
C TYR A 508 -2.69 7.66 -35.51
N TYR A 509 -2.38 8.63 -36.36
CA TYR A 509 -3.01 9.95 -36.40
C TYR A 509 -3.60 10.21 -37.78
N SER A 510 -4.77 10.84 -37.85
CA SER A 510 -5.48 11.09 -39.10
C SER A 510 -4.76 12.08 -40.01
N ASP A 511 -4.12 13.08 -39.40
CA ASP A 511 -3.37 14.17 -40.05
C ASP A 511 -1.86 14.07 -39.74
N PRO A 512 -0.98 14.69 -40.56
CA PRO A 512 0.46 14.70 -40.30
C PRO A 512 0.77 15.32 -38.93
N GLN A 513 1.84 14.87 -38.28
CA GLN A 513 2.22 15.31 -36.94
C GLN A 513 3.70 15.70 -36.89
N GLU A 514 4.00 16.74 -36.13
CA GLU A 514 5.34 16.93 -35.57
C GLU A 514 5.40 16.16 -34.26
N PHE A 515 6.46 15.38 -34.06
CA PHE A 515 6.66 14.56 -32.85
C PHE A 515 7.75 15.18 -31.98
N PRO A 516 7.43 16.17 -31.11
CA PRO A 516 8.40 16.71 -30.17
C PRO A 516 8.87 15.61 -29.21
N GLU A 517 10.10 15.72 -28.72
CA GLU A 517 10.70 14.73 -27.84
C GLU A 517 9.82 14.43 -26.62
N GLU A 518 9.08 15.43 -26.13
CA GLU A 518 8.16 15.30 -24.98
C GLU A 518 7.00 14.32 -25.25
N GLN A 519 6.44 14.34 -26.46
CA GLN A 519 5.39 13.40 -26.88
C GLN A 519 5.96 11.99 -27.07
N ILE A 520 7.21 11.86 -27.55
CA ILE A 520 7.90 10.57 -27.67
C ILE A 520 8.19 9.98 -26.29
N GLN A 521 8.66 10.79 -25.34
CA GLN A 521 8.90 10.37 -23.94
C GLN A 521 7.59 10.00 -23.22
N LEU A 522 6.48 10.70 -23.50
CA LEU A 522 5.16 10.33 -22.98
C LEU A 522 4.71 8.98 -23.55
N ALA A 523 4.86 8.74 -24.86
CA ALA A 523 4.53 7.47 -25.50
C ALA A 523 5.38 6.30 -24.96
N LEU A 524 6.67 6.52 -24.73
CA LEU A 524 7.57 5.55 -24.07
C LEU A 524 7.12 5.27 -22.64
N THR A 525 6.76 6.31 -21.87
CA THR A 525 6.23 6.15 -20.50
C THR A 525 4.94 5.32 -20.49
N PHE A 526 4.03 5.51 -21.45
CA PHE A 526 2.86 4.64 -21.62
C PHE A 526 3.25 3.19 -21.94
N ALA A 527 4.23 2.98 -22.82
CA ALA A 527 4.70 1.65 -23.19
C ALA A 527 5.31 0.87 -22.01
N ASP A 528 6.22 1.49 -21.24
CA ASP A 528 6.85 0.86 -20.07
C ASP A 528 5.82 0.46 -19.01
N GLN A 529 4.81 1.29 -18.78
CA GLN A 529 3.75 1.02 -17.79
C GLN A 529 2.80 -0.07 -18.27
N VAL A 530 2.48 -0.12 -19.56
CA VAL A 530 1.71 -1.23 -20.16
C VAL A 530 2.53 -2.53 -20.13
N ALA A 531 3.83 -2.48 -20.39
CA ALA A 531 4.73 -3.64 -20.33
C ALA A 531 4.83 -4.21 -18.90
N LEU A 532 5.04 -3.36 -17.89
CA LEU A 532 5.04 -3.74 -16.48
C LEU A 532 3.67 -4.31 -16.03
N ALA A 533 2.57 -3.73 -16.50
CA ALA A 533 1.23 -4.22 -16.18
C ALA A 533 0.94 -5.59 -16.82
N LEU A 534 1.34 -5.79 -18.08
CA LEU A 534 1.28 -7.07 -18.79
C LEU A 534 2.09 -8.15 -18.07
N GLU A 535 3.29 -7.82 -17.59
CA GLU A 535 4.11 -8.73 -16.80
C GLU A 535 3.38 -9.14 -15.51
N ASN A 536 2.94 -8.16 -14.72
CA ASN A 536 2.23 -8.42 -13.45
C ASN A 536 0.95 -9.24 -13.65
N ALA A 537 0.12 -8.92 -14.65
CA ALA A 537 -1.08 -9.68 -14.95
C ALA A 537 -0.76 -11.13 -15.39
N ARG A 538 0.28 -11.32 -16.21
CA ARG A 538 0.74 -12.65 -16.65
C ARG A 538 1.35 -13.47 -15.52
N LEU A 539 2.07 -12.83 -14.59
CA LEU A 539 2.57 -13.47 -13.37
C LEU A 539 1.42 -13.85 -12.44
N HIS A 540 0.45 -12.96 -12.22
CA HIS A 540 -0.73 -13.26 -11.39
C HIS A 540 -1.59 -14.38 -11.98
N GLN A 541 -1.79 -14.43 -13.31
CA GLN A 541 -2.48 -15.52 -13.98
C GLN A 541 -1.74 -16.86 -13.84
N ARG A 542 -0.40 -16.86 -13.95
CA ARG A 542 0.44 -18.04 -13.70
C ARG A 542 0.33 -18.52 -12.25
N GLU A 543 0.35 -17.60 -11.29
CA GLU A 543 0.23 -17.91 -9.87
C GLU A 543 -1.16 -18.45 -9.51
N GLN A 544 -2.24 -17.83 -9.99
CA GLN A 544 -3.61 -18.37 -9.83
C GLN A 544 -3.74 -19.78 -10.41
N GLN A 545 -3.16 -20.03 -11.59
CA GLN A 545 -3.13 -21.35 -12.21
C GLN A 545 -2.35 -22.36 -11.35
N ARG A 546 -1.16 -21.96 -10.85
CA ARG A 546 -0.33 -22.74 -9.93
C ARG A 546 -1.07 -23.10 -8.64
N GLN A 547 -1.82 -22.15 -8.08
CA GLN A 547 -2.61 -22.36 -6.86
C GLN A 547 -3.77 -23.33 -7.09
N ARG A 548 -4.45 -23.28 -8.25
CA ARG A 548 -5.49 -24.26 -8.62
C ARG A 548 -4.91 -25.67 -8.80
N GLU A 549 -3.73 -25.78 -9.44
CA GLU A 549 -2.99 -27.05 -9.59
C GLU A 549 -2.59 -27.62 -8.21
N LEU A 550 -2.10 -26.78 -7.30
CA LEU A 550 -1.71 -27.19 -5.94
C LEU A 550 -2.92 -27.55 -5.06
N GLN A 551 -4.03 -26.80 -5.15
CA GLN A 551 -5.26 -27.13 -4.42
C GLN A 551 -5.82 -28.47 -4.91
N THR A 552 -5.86 -28.70 -6.22
CA THR A 552 -6.24 -30.00 -6.82
C THR A 552 -5.42 -31.15 -6.27
N LEU A 553 -4.09 -30.97 -6.12
CA LEU A 553 -3.21 -31.97 -5.53
C LEU A 553 -3.47 -32.22 -4.04
N LEU A 554 -3.78 -31.17 -3.27
CA LEU A 554 -4.11 -31.27 -1.85
C LEU A 554 -5.47 -31.92 -1.62
N ASP A 555 -6.47 -31.62 -2.45
CA ASP A 555 -7.81 -32.22 -2.38
C ASP A 555 -7.74 -33.71 -2.73
N VAL A 556 -6.96 -34.09 -3.77
CA VAL A 556 -6.66 -35.49 -4.08
C VAL A 556 -5.92 -36.17 -2.92
N ALA A 557 -4.86 -35.56 -2.38
CA ALA A 557 -4.09 -36.16 -1.29
C ALA A 557 -4.91 -36.30 0.01
N GLY A 558 -5.85 -35.37 0.25
CA GLY A 558 -6.83 -35.45 1.34
C GLY A 558 -7.79 -36.61 1.16
N ALA A 559 -8.41 -36.75 -0.03
CA ALA A 559 -9.27 -37.89 -0.36
C ALA A 559 -8.50 -39.23 -0.27
N ALA A 560 -7.27 -39.27 -0.78
CA ALA A 560 -6.40 -40.44 -0.79
C ALA A 560 -5.99 -40.93 0.61
N ASN A 561 -6.02 -40.07 1.63
CA ASN A 561 -5.68 -40.42 3.03
C ASN A 561 -6.88 -40.32 3.99
N GLY A 562 -8.09 -40.02 3.48
CA GLY A 562 -9.26 -39.75 4.30
C GLY A 562 -9.97 -40.98 4.86
N SER A 563 -9.84 -42.15 4.22
CA SER A 563 -10.41 -43.41 4.68
C SER A 563 -9.39 -44.55 4.64
N LEU A 564 -9.54 -45.48 5.58
CA LEU A 564 -8.80 -46.75 5.64
C LEU A 564 -9.42 -47.81 4.71
N ASN A 565 -10.64 -47.58 4.21
CA ASN A 565 -11.27 -48.45 3.23
C ASN A 565 -10.73 -48.13 1.82
N LEU A 566 -9.96 -49.07 1.27
CA LEU A 566 -9.33 -48.96 -0.05
C LEU A 566 -10.33 -48.58 -1.16
N ASP A 567 -11.52 -49.17 -1.16
CA ASP A 567 -12.49 -48.95 -2.24
C ASP A 567 -13.17 -47.58 -2.12
N GLU A 568 -13.43 -47.10 -0.90
CA GLU A 568 -13.95 -45.74 -0.66
C GLU A 568 -12.92 -44.67 -1.06
N THR A 569 -11.65 -44.90 -0.71
CA THR A 569 -10.52 -44.04 -1.04
C THR A 569 -10.26 -43.98 -2.55
N LEU A 570 -10.28 -45.14 -3.24
CA LEU A 570 -10.22 -45.20 -4.70
C LEU A 570 -11.44 -44.52 -5.35
N LYS A 571 -12.65 -44.78 -4.85
CA LYS A 571 -13.91 -44.24 -5.37
C LYS A 571 -13.91 -42.72 -5.36
N THR A 572 -13.54 -42.13 -4.22
CA THR A 572 -13.51 -40.68 -4.00
C THR A 572 -12.40 -40.03 -4.82
N THR A 573 -11.20 -40.63 -4.85
CA THR A 573 -10.06 -40.08 -5.59
C THR A 573 -10.30 -40.09 -7.11
N LEU A 574 -10.90 -41.17 -7.64
CA LEU A 574 -11.18 -41.28 -9.08
C LEU A 574 -12.32 -40.36 -9.53
N ASP A 575 -13.36 -40.14 -8.71
CA ASP A 575 -14.37 -39.10 -8.99
C ASP A 575 -13.73 -37.71 -9.02
N LEU A 576 -12.89 -37.39 -8.04
CA LEU A 576 -12.24 -36.08 -7.98
C LEU A 576 -11.31 -35.85 -9.18
N LEU A 577 -10.56 -36.88 -9.59
CA LEU A 577 -9.70 -36.86 -10.77
C LEU A 577 -10.52 -36.61 -12.05
N VAL A 578 -11.59 -37.39 -12.28
CA VAL A 578 -12.48 -37.21 -13.44
C VAL A 578 -13.02 -35.78 -13.51
N ASN A 579 -13.59 -35.28 -12.40
CA ASN A 579 -14.19 -33.95 -12.36
C ASN A 579 -13.19 -32.80 -12.51
N LEU A 580 -12.01 -32.88 -11.89
CA LEU A 580 -11.03 -31.77 -11.90
C LEU A 580 -10.13 -31.76 -13.15
N THR A 581 -10.03 -32.88 -13.87
CA THR A 581 -9.16 -33.00 -15.06
C THR A 581 -9.93 -33.05 -16.39
N ASN A 582 -11.27 -33.08 -16.32
CA ASN A 582 -12.19 -33.25 -17.45
C ASN A 582 -11.93 -34.53 -18.28
N ALA A 583 -11.41 -35.57 -17.62
CA ALA A 583 -11.20 -36.88 -18.23
C ALA A 583 -12.54 -37.62 -18.38
N SER A 584 -12.80 -38.26 -19.52
CA SER A 584 -13.98 -39.10 -19.74
C SER A 584 -14.11 -40.18 -18.67
N ARG A 585 -12.99 -40.86 -18.36
CA ARG A 585 -12.92 -42.03 -17.46
C ARG A 585 -11.59 -42.10 -16.74
N ALA A 586 -11.58 -42.63 -15.52
CA ALA A 586 -10.37 -43.01 -14.80
C ALA A 586 -10.58 -44.30 -14.00
N GLY A 587 -9.54 -45.13 -13.87
CA GLY A 587 -9.62 -46.42 -13.18
C GLY A 587 -8.29 -46.88 -12.62
N VAL A 588 -8.32 -47.88 -11.75
CA VAL A 588 -7.13 -48.48 -11.14
C VAL A 588 -7.17 -50.00 -11.31
N MET A 589 -6.06 -50.54 -11.82
CA MET A 589 -5.75 -51.97 -11.75
C MET A 589 -4.75 -52.22 -10.62
N LEU A 590 -4.95 -53.25 -9.81
CA LEU A 590 -4.03 -53.62 -8.72
C LEU A 590 -3.43 -55.00 -8.98
N ARG A 591 -2.19 -55.23 -8.52
CA ARG A 591 -1.54 -56.53 -8.67
C ARG A 591 -2.04 -57.50 -7.58
N ASN A 592 -2.77 -58.54 -8.00
CA ASN A 592 -3.23 -59.61 -7.12
C ASN A 592 -2.03 -60.45 -6.66
N GLU A 593 -1.91 -60.69 -5.35
CA GLU A 593 -0.75 -61.38 -4.76
C GLU A 593 -0.72 -62.89 -5.02
N SER A 594 -1.86 -63.50 -5.36
CA SER A 594 -1.98 -64.95 -5.64
C SER A 594 -1.82 -65.31 -7.12
N THR A 595 -2.33 -64.48 -8.03
CA THR A 595 -2.17 -64.67 -9.49
C THR A 595 -0.91 -64.00 -10.03
N GLY A 596 -0.37 -63.04 -9.28
CA GLY A 596 0.75 -62.19 -9.69
C GLY A 596 0.41 -61.17 -10.79
N ARG A 597 -0.85 -61.11 -11.26
CA ARG A 597 -1.28 -60.28 -12.40
C ARG A 597 -1.99 -59.00 -11.96
N LEU A 598 -2.05 -58.02 -12.85
CA LEU A 598 -2.93 -56.86 -12.72
C LEU A 598 -4.39 -57.24 -12.97
N GLU A 599 -5.25 -56.91 -12.01
CA GLU A 599 -6.69 -57.12 -12.07
C GLU A 599 -7.39 -55.77 -11.86
N ALA A 600 -8.46 -55.51 -12.63
CA ALA A 600 -9.18 -54.23 -12.55
C ALA A 600 -9.93 -54.11 -11.21
N ARG A 601 -9.58 -53.09 -10.41
CA ARG A 601 -10.21 -52.85 -9.10
C ARG A 601 -11.38 -51.88 -9.18
N MET A 602 -11.25 -50.81 -9.96
CA MET A 602 -12.28 -49.78 -10.08
C MET A 602 -12.18 -48.97 -11.38
N LEU A 603 -13.32 -48.48 -11.87
CA LEU A 603 -13.47 -47.52 -12.97
C LEU A 603 -14.55 -46.51 -12.59
N ARG A 604 -14.27 -45.20 -12.75
CA ARG A 604 -15.23 -44.10 -12.60
C ARG A 604 -15.27 -43.24 -13.89
N PRO A 605 -16.45 -42.76 -14.33
CA PRO A 605 -17.78 -43.22 -13.91
C PRO A 605 -17.96 -44.73 -14.16
N GLU A 606 -18.87 -45.37 -13.41
CA GLU A 606 -19.11 -46.80 -13.54
C GLU A 606 -19.74 -47.11 -14.91
N GLN A 607 -19.03 -47.86 -15.75
CA GLN A 607 -19.42 -48.16 -17.12
C GLN A 607 -18.86 -49.53 -17.55
N THR A 608 -19.63 -50.27 -18.35
CA THR A 608 -19.20 -51.56 -18.90
C THR A 608 -18.15 -51.35 -20.00
N ILE A 609 -16.93 -51.85 -19.80
CA ILE A 609 -15.89 -51.94 -20.84
C ILE A 609 -16.11 -53.22 -21.65
N SER A 610 -15.83 -53.21 -22.96
CA SER A 610 -15.86 -54.44 -23.77
C SER A 610 -14.74 -55.41 -23.36
N SER A 611 -14.89 -56.70 -23.67
CA SER A 611 -13.83 -57.70 -23.44
C SER A 611 -12.51 -57.33 -24.10
N ASP A 612 -12.59 -56.76 -25.31
CA ASP A 612 -11.47 -56.58 -26.22
C ASP A 612 -10.72 -55.28 -25.88
N ASP A 613 -11.44 -54.26 -25.39
CA ASP A 613 -10.84 -53.04 -24.83
C ASP A 613 -10.22 -53.32 -23.48
N LEU A 614 -10.89 -54.08 -22.60
CA LEU A 614 -10.34 -54.46 -21.31
C LEU A 614 -9.07 -55.31 -21.47
N ALA A 615 -9.02 -56.22 -22.45
CA ALA A 615 -7.83 -57.00 -22.76
C ALA A 615 -6.66 -56.11 -23.25
N ARG A 616 -6.93 -55.17 -24.16
CA ARG A 616 -5.93 -54.21 -24.66
C ARG A 616 -5.40 -53.29 -23.54
N ILE A 617 -6.28 -52.75 -22.70
CA ILE A 617 -5.90 -51.92 -21.54
C ILE A 617 -5.07 -52.75 -20.56
N SER A 618 -5.47 -53.98 -20.24
CA SER A 618 -4.74 -54.87 -19.32
C SER A 618 -3.32 -55.19 -19.83
N GLN A 619 -3.17 -55.46 -21.13
CA GLN A 619 -1.86 -55.71 -21.74
C GLN A 619 -0.95 -54.47 -21.67
N ALA A 620 -1.49 -53.28 -21.93
CA ALA A 620 -0.75 -52.03 -21.79
C ALA A 620 -0.37 -51.74 -20.33
N CYS A 621 -1.26 -52.03 -19.38
CA CYS A 621 -0.99 -51.88 -17.95
C CYS A 621 0.11 -52.84 -17.45
N GLU A 622 0.12 -54.11 -17.87
CA GLU A 622 1.22 -55.03 -17.51
C GLU A 622 2.55 -54.57 -18.13
N SER A 623 2.55 -53.96 -19.32
CA SER A 623 3.77 -53.35 -19.87
C SER A 623 4.27 -52.15 -19.07
N VAL A 624 3.37 -51.30 -18.55
CA VAL A 624 3.70 -50.17 -17.66
C VAL A 624 4.19 -50.65 -16.29
N ALA A 625 3.61 -51.72 -15.76
CA ALA A 625 4.05 -52.31 -14.51
C ALA A 625 5.35 -53.13 -14.63
N ALA A 626 5.72 -53.55 -15.83
CA ALA A 626 7.01 -54.17 -16.12
C ALA A 626 8.12 -53.14 -16.40
N SER A 627 7.81 -51.98 -16.99
CA SER A 627 8.78 -50.91 -17.24
C SER A 627 9.02 -50.01 -16.02
N GLY A 628 7.98 -49.77 -15.21
CA GLY A 628 8.01 -48.77 -14.15
C GLY A 628 7.90 -47.31 -14.65
N GLU A 629 7.65 -47.10 -15.94
CA GLU A 629 7.56 -45.78 -16.58
C GLU A 629 6.14 -45.52 -17.13
N PRO A 630 5.60 -44.29 -17.03
CA PRO A 630 4.27 -43.96 -17.51
C PRO A 630 4.20 -43.91 -19.04
N VAL A 631 3.06 -44.35 -19.60
CA VAL A 631 2.79 -44.36 -21.03
C VAL A 631 1.64 -43.42 -21.35
N TYR A 632 1.89 -42.51 -22.31
CA TYR A 632 0.88 -41.59 -22.84
C TYR A 632 0.52 -42.00 -24.27
N VAL A 633 -0.74 -42.31 -24.50
CA VAL A 633 -1.32 -42.71 -25.78
C VAL A 633 -1.97 -41.48 -26.41
N MET A 634 -1.51 -41.13 -27.61
CA MET A 634 -2.09 -40.03 -28.40
C MET A 634 -3.32 -40.52 -29.17
N PRO A 635 -4.31 -39.66 -29.46
CA PRO A 635 -5.42 -40.05 -30.32
C PRO A 635 -4.93 -40.36 -31.74
N ASP A 636 -5.35 -41.52 -32.26
CA ASP A 636 -5.13 -42.00 -33.61
C ASP A 636 -6.41 -42.70 -34.11
N ALA A 637 -7.15 -42.00 -34.97
CA ALA A 637 -8.40 -42.50 -35.54
C ALA A 637 -8.20 -43.62 -36.58
N GLU A 638 -7.01 -43.76 -37.19
CA GLU A 638 -6.71 -44.86 -38.12
C GLU A 638 -6.47 -46.18 -37.35
N GLN A 639 -5.97 -46.09 -36.12
CA GLN A 639 -5.84 -47.22 -35.19
C GLN A 639 -7.06 -47.41 -34.27
N GLY A 640 -8.07 -46.53 -34.34
CA GLY A 640 -9.30 -46.59 -33.54
C GLY A 640 -9.21 -46.03 -32.13
N PHE A 641 -8.14 -45.33 -31.77
CA PHE A 641 -7.95 -44.66 -30.48
C PHE A 641 -8.41 -43.19 -30.58
N VAL A 642 -9.70 -42.91 -30.41
CA VAL A 642 -10.23 -41.54 -30.56
C VAL A 642 -10.07 -40.65 -29.31
N GLU A 643 -9.85 -41.26 -28.14
CA GLU A 643 -9.56 -40.60 -26.87
C GLU A 643 -8.06 -40.71 -26.50
N PRO A 644 -7.45 -39.68 -25.87
CA PRO A 644 -6.09 -39.76 -25.35
C PRO A 644 -6.04 -40.61 -24.07
N GLY A 645 -4.99 -41.43 -23.93
CA GLY A 645 -4.79 -42.31 -22.77
C GLY A 645 -3.56 -41.94 -21.95
N ALA A 646 -3.62 -42.11 -20.63
CA ALA A 646 -2.48 -42.01 -19.73
C ALA A 646 -2.49 -43.19 -18.75
N LEU A 647 -1.42 -43.99 -18.78
CA LEU A 647 -1.23 -45.15 -17.91
C LEU A 647 -0.01 -44.88 -17.01
N LEU A 648 -0.22 -44.85 -15.70
CA LEU A 648 0.81 -44.46 -14.73
C LEU A 648 1.02 -45.56 -13.68
N PRO A 649 2.25 -46.02 -13.45
CA PRO A 649 2.53 -47.07 -12.49
C PRO A 649 2.31 -46.57 -11.06
N LEU A 650 1.52 -47.31 -10.28
CA LEU A 650 1.39 -47.09 -8.83
C LEU A 650 2.61 -47.73 -8.16
N ARG A 651 3.68 -46.96 -7.97
CA ARG A 651 4.97 -47.42 -7.43
C ARG A 651 5.20 -46.90 -6.02
N LEU A 652 5.53 -47.80 -5.10
CA LEU A 652 6.06 -47.45 -3.78
C LEU A 652 7.44 -48.09 -3.60
N ARG A 653 8.47 -47.23 -3.45
CA ARG A 653 9.90 -47.63 -3.49
C ARG A 653 10.20 -48.44 -4.76
N ASP A 654 10.57 -49.70 -4.63
CA ASP A 654 10.97 -50.59 -5.72
C ASP A 654 9.85 -51.59 -6.12
N ARG A 655 8.63 -51.42 -5.59
CA ARG A 655 7.47 -52.29 -5.86
C ARG A 655 6.40 -51.55 -6.65
N ILE A 656 5.92 -52.17 -7.73
CA ILE A 656 4.67 -51.76 -8.41
C ILE A 656 3.49 -52.45 -7.72
N LEU A 657 2.55 -51.65 -7.24
CA LEU A 657 1.31 -52.08 -6.58
C LEU A 657 0.15 -52.22 -7.58
N GLY A 658 0.19 -51.45 -8.67
CA GLY A 658 -0.87 -51.37 -9.66
C GLY A 658 -0.57 -50.37 -10.78
N VAL A 659 -1.59 -49.99 -11.54
CA VAL A 659 -1.56 -48.96 -12.58
C VAL A 659 -2.82 -48.09 -12.49
N LEU A 660 -2.63 -46.78 -12.49
CA LEU A 660 -3.67 -45.78 -12.70
C LEU A 660 -3.86 -45.57 -14.21
N VAL A 661 -5.10 -45.66 -14.68
CA VAL A 661 -5.49 -45.47 -16.09
C VAL A 661 -6.42 -44.26 -16.15
N ILE A 662 -6.13 -43.32 -17.06
CA ILE A 662 -6.92 -42.12 -17.31
C ILE A 662 -7.18 -42.03 -18.82
N ILE A 663 -8.42 -41.73 -19.19
CA ILE A 663 -8.88 -41.60 -20.57
C ILE A 663 -9.53 -40.22 -20.71
N GLY A 664 -8.97 -39.36 -21.55
CA GLY A 664 -9.43 -37.99 -21.77
C GLY A 664 -10.55 -37.89 -22.81
N ALA A 665 -11.05 -36.68 -23.04
CA ALA A 665 -12.12 -36.43 -24.01
C ALA A 665 -11.65 -36.65 -25.47
N GLU A 666 -12.61 -36.99 -26.34
CA GLU A 666 -12.36 -37.30 -27.75
C GLU A 666 -11.66 -36.14 -28.49
N GLY A 667 -10.56 -36.44 -29.17
CA GLY A 667 -9.75 -35.46 -29.90
C GLY A 667 -8.84 -34.54 -29.07
N GLU A 668 -8.89 -34.59 -27.73
CA GLU A 668 -7.99 -33.80 -26.86
C GLU A 668 -6.57 -34.40 -26.75
N ARG A 669 -5.65 -33.66 -26.11
CA ARG A 669 -4.27 -34.07 -25.86
C ARG A 669 -3.81 -33.62 -24.47
N PHE A 670 -3.27 -34.55 -23.67
CA PHE A 670 -2.74 -34.22 -22.35
C PHE A 670 -1.49 -33.35 -22.43
N ASN A 671 -1.57 -32.13 -21.89
CA ASN A 671 -0.45 -31.20 -21.82
C ASN A 671 0.55 -31.59 -20.70
N PRO A 672 1.80 -31.10 -20.71
CA PRO A 672 2.81 -31.49 -19.71
C PRO A 672 2.44 -31.19 -18.24
N GLY A 673 1.58 -30.20 -18.00
CA GLY A 673 1.03 -29.91 -16.67
C GLY A 673 0.06 -30.99 -16.19
N GLN A 674 -0.86 -31.43 -17.06
CA GLN A 674 -1.74 -32.57 -16.78
C GLN A 674 -0.93 -33.86 -16.54
N GLN A 675 0.12 -34.11 -17.34
CA GLN A 675 1.00 -35.27 -17.15
C GLN A 675 1.73 -35.25 -15.79
N ALA A 676 2.22 -34.09 -15.35
CA ALA A 676 2.84 -33.92 -14.03
C ALA A 676 1.84 -34.07 -12.88
N LEU A 677 0.62 -33.54 -13.05
CA LEU A 677 -0.50 -33.72 -12.12
C LEU A 677 -0.86 -35.20 -11.97
N PHE A 678 -1.12 -35.91 -13.07
CA PHE A 678 -1.44 -37.34 -13.06
C PHE A 678 -0.36 -38.17 -12.35
N LYS A 679 0.93 -37.87 -12.59
CA LYS A 679 2.04 -38.56 -11.91
C LYS A 679 1.99 -38.35 -10.39
N SER A 680 1.77 -37.12 -9.95
CA SER A 680 1.66 -36.80 -8.53
C SER A 680 0.44 -37.46 -7.88
N ILE A 681 -0.67 -37.63 -8.61
CA ILE A 681 -1.84 -38.40 -8.16
C ILE A 681 -1.51 -39.90 -8.05
N ALA A 682 -0.78 -40.46 -9.02
CA ALA A 682 -0.32 -41.86 -8.97
C ALA A 682 0.63 -42.11 -7.78
N ASP A 683 1.55 -41.17 -7.48
CA ASP A 683 2.42 -41.25 -6.31
C ASP A 683 1.62 -41.23 -4.99
N GLN A 684 0.60 -40.36 -4.87
CA GLN A 684 -0.30 -40.33 -3.70
C GLN A 684 -1.15 -41.60 -3.55
N LEU A 685 -1.75 -42.08 -4.65
CA LEU A 685 -2.50 -43.34 -4.67
C LEU A 685 -1.62 -44.54 -4.31
N SER A 686 -0.34 -44.53 -4.66
CA SER A 686 0.61 -45.59 -4.27
C SER A 686 0.80 -45.68 -2.75
N VAL A 687 0.80 -44.54 -2.06
CA VAL A 687 0.84 -44.49 -0.59
C VAL A 687 -0.49 -44.97 0.00
N ALA A 688 -1.62 -44.50 -0.53
CA ALA A 688 -2.97 -44.88 -0.07
C ALA A 688 -3.23 -46.40 -0.18
N VAL A 689 -2.87 -46.99 -1.33
CA VAL A 689 -3.03 -48.43 -1.61
C VAL A 689 -2.22 -49.28 -0.63
N GLU A 690 -0.95 -48.94 -0.37
CA GLU A 690 -0.14 -49.69 0.60
C GLU A 690 -0.60 -49.45 2.04
N ASN A 691 -1.04 -48.24 2.40
CA ASN A 691 -1.55 -47.94 3.74
C ASN A 691 -2.78 -48.80 4.09
N ALA A 692 -3.78 -48.87 3.20
CA ALA A 692 -4.97 -49.70 3.41
C ALA A 692 -4.61 -51.20 3.46
N ARG A 693 -3.67 -51.65 2.61
CA ARG A 693 -3.17 -53.03 2.58
C ARG A 693 -2.41 -53.41 3.86
N LEU A 694 -1.55 -52.53 4.37
CA LEU A 694 -0.84 -52.71 5.65
C LEU A 694 -1.81 -52.70 6.84
N TYR A 695 -2.87 -51.89 6.80
CA TYR A 695 -3.89 -51.87 7.84
C TYR A 695 -4.62 -53.22 7.93
N GLY A 696 -5.11 -53.75 6.80
CA GLY A 696 -5.75 -55.08 6.75
C GLY A 696 -4.82 -56.22 7.17
N GLN A 697 -3.52 -56.14 6.84
CA GLN A 697 -2.52 -57.09 7.34
C GLN A 697 -2.30 -56.99 8.86
N ALA A 698 -2.28 -55.78 9.41
CA ALA A 698 -2.15 -55.56 10.85
C ALA A 698 -3.38 -56.06 11.63
N GLU A 699 -4.58 -55.85 11.10
CA GLU A 699 -5.85 -56.37 11.65
C GLU A 699 -5.86 -57.91 11.67
N GLN A 700 -5.56 -58.55 10.55
CA GLN A 700 -5.45 -60.03 10.49
C GLN A 700 -4.39 -60.58 11.44
N ALA A 701 -3.23 -59.90 11.56
CA ALA A 701 -2.18 -60.28 12.50
C ALA A 701 -2.61 -60.11 13.97
N ALA A 702 -3.38 -59.07 14.30
CA ALA A 702 -3.93 -58.86 15.64
C ALA A 702 -4.94 -59.97 16.01
N ILE A 703 -5.87 -60.29 15.11
CA ILE A 703 -6.85 -61.38 15.28
C ILE A 703 -6.14 -62.73 15.48
N ALA A 704 -5.12 -63.03 14.67
CA ALA A 704 -4.33 -64.25 14.80
C ALA A 704 -3.51 -64.29 16.10
N SER A 705 -2.94 -63.16 16.53
CA SER A 705 -2.20 -63.03 17.79
C SER A 705 -3.09 -63.29 19.00
N GLU A 706 -4.29 -62.70 19.04
CA GLU A 706 -5.25 -62.88 20.12
C GLU A 706 -5.77 -64.33 20.19
N ARG A 707 -6.09 -64.96 19.05
CA ARG A 707 -6.41 -66.39 19.00
C ARG A 707 -5.28 -67.27 19.56
N ASN A 708 -4.02 -66.92 19.27
CA ASN A 708 -2.84 -67.59 19.82
C ASN A 708 -2.54 -67.23 21.29
N ARG A 709 -3.17 -66.19 21.86
CA ARG A 709 -3.14 -65.88 23.30
C ARG A 709 -4.17 -66.73 24.04
N LEU A 710 -5.44 -66.70 23.60
CA LEU A 710 -6.53 -67.49 24.16
C LEU A 710 -6.18 -68.99 24.18
N ALA A 711 -5.53 -69.51 23.13
CA ALA A 711 -5.03 -70.89 23.07
C ALA A 711 -4.08 -71.27 24.22
N ARG A 712 -3.24 -70.33 24.70
CA ARG A 712 -2.29 -70.55 25.80
C ARG A 712 -2.96 -70.43 27.16
N ASP A 713 -3.75 -69.36 27.35
CA ASP A 713 -4.45 -69.10 28.61
C ASP A 713 -5.39 -70.27 28.98
N LEU A 714 -6.03 -70.89 27.98
CA LEU A 714 -6.85 -72.10 28.14
C LEU A 714 -6.02 -73.38 28.35
N HIS A 715 -4.88 -73.54 27.69
CA HIS A 715 -3.98 -74.68 27.88
C HIS A 715 -3.46 -74.76 29.32
N ASP A 716 -3.13 -73.61 29.91
CA ASP A 716 -2.58 -73.55 31.27
C ASP A 716 -3.65 -73.86 32.34
N ALA A 717 -4.91 -73.48 32.10
CA ALA A 717 -6.05 -73.86 32.95
C ALA A 717 -6.30 -75.39 32.94
N VAL A 718 -6.25 -76.03 31.77
CA VAL A 718 -6.36 -77.49 31.66
C VAL A 718 -5.17 -78.18 32.35
N SER A 719 -3.96 -77.62 32.21
CA SER A 719 -2.74 -78.15 32.85
C SER A 719 -2.82 -78.13 34.38
N GLN A 720 -3.35 -77.05 34.97
CA GLN A 720 -3.58 -76.96 36.43
C GLN A 720 -4.61 -78.00 36.92
N THR A 721 -5.65 -78.25 36.13
CA THR A 721 -6.69 -79.26 36.44
C THR A 721 -6.13 -80.69 36.38
N LEU A 722 -5.32 -81.00 35.37
CA LEU A 722 -4.65 -82.30 35.25
C LEU A 722 -3.60 -82.53 36.34
N PHE A 723 -2.84 -81.51 36.73
CA PHE A 723 -1.90 -81.58 37.85
C PHE A 723 -2.62 -81.91 39.17
N SER A 724 -3.76 -81.24 39.42
CA SER A 724 -4.61 -81.50 40.59
C SER A 724 -5.17 -82.93 40.60
N ALA A 725 -5.55 -83.45 39.43
CA ALA A 725 -5.97 -84.84 39.29
C ALA A 725 -4.83 -85.83 39.59
N SER A 726 -3.61 -85.59 39.10
CA SER A 726 -2.44 -86.46 39.38
C SER A 726 -2.17 -86.57 40.89
N LEU A 727 -2.13 -85.43 41.59
CA LEU A 727 -1.90 -85.41 43.05
C LEU A 727 -2.95 -86.21 43.83
N ILE A 728 -4.22 -86.18 43.39
CA ILE A 728 -5.26 -87.00 44.02
C ILE A 728 -5.00 -88.48 43.73
N ALA A 729 -4.69 -88.86 42.49
CA ALA A 729 -4.41 -90.24 42.10
C ALA A 729 -3.22 -90.85 42.85
N ASP A 730 -2.12 -90.11 43.00
CA ASP A 730 -0.90 -90.56 43.70
C ASP A 730 -1.13 -90.84 45.20
N VAL A 731 -2.02 -90.08 45.83
CA VAL A 731 -2.31 -90.16 47.28
C VAL A 731 -3.50 -91.08 47.58
N LEU A 732 -4.38 -91.33 46.61
CA LEU A 732 -5.61 -92.11 46.76
C LEU A 732 -5.42 -93.50 47.41
N PRO A 733 -4.40 -94.33 47.07
CA PRO A 733 -4.25 -95.66 47.68
C PRO A 733 -4.04 -95.59 49.20
N LYS A 734 -3.18 -94.66 49.66
CA LYS A 734 -2.87 -94.46 51.08
C LYS A 734 -4.04 -93.88 51.86
N LEU A 735 -4.92 -93.12 51.21
CA LEU A 735 -6.18 -92.69 51.80
C LEU A 735 -7.17 -93.86 51.90
N TRP A 736 -7.26 -94.69 50.86
CA TRP A 736 -8.18 -95.83 50.81
C TRP A 736 -7.89 -96.89 51.89
N GLU A 737 -6.60 -97.15 52.16
CA GLU A 737 -6.16 -98.03 53.26
C GLU A 737 -6.51 -97.49 54.66
N ARG A 738 -6.64 -96.17 54.81
CA ARG A 738 -6.83 -95.49 56.10
C ARG A 738 -8.29 -95.14 56.39
N ASP A 739 -9.03 -94.69 55.38
CA ASP A 739 -10.45 -94.33 55.44
C ASP A 739 -11.08 -94.52 54.04
N PRO A 740 -11.82 -95.63 53.83
CA PRO A 740 -12.45 -95.92 52.54
C PRO A 740 -13.50 -94.90 52.10
N GLU A 741 -14.15 -94.15 53.00
CA GLU A 741 -15.15 -93.14 52.63
C GLU A 741 -14.49 -91.83 52.20
N ILE A 742 -13.36 -91.44 52.81
CA ILE A 742 -12.50 -90.36 52.28
C ILE A 742 -11.91 -90.78 50.92
N GLY A 743 -11.42 -92.02 50.80
CA GLY A 743 -10.92 -92.58 49.55
C GLY A 743 -11.97 -92.50 48.42
N LYS A 744 -13.18 -92.99 48.68
CA LYS A 744 -14.30 -92.96 47.73
C LYS A 744 -14.67 -91.55 47.27
N ARG A 745 -14.74 -90.57 48.18
CA ARG A 745 -14.97 -89.16 47.83
C ARG A 745 -13.88 -88.60 46.94
N LYS A 746 -12.60 -88.92 47.22
CA LYS A 746 -11.46 -88.48 46.39
C LYS A 746 -11.41 -89.18 45.03
N LEU A 747 -11.88 -90.43 44.93
CA LEU A 747 -12.05 -91.13 43.64
C LEU A 747 -13.14 -90.46 42.77
N ASP A 748 -14.28 -90.05 43.35
CA ASP A 748 -15.31 -89.32 42.62
C ASP A 748 -14.84 -87.91 42.21
N GLU A 749 -14.09 -87.22 43.07
CA GLU A 749 -13.45 -85.93 42.75
C GLU A 749 -12.44 -86.04 41.60
N LEU A 750 -11.56 -87.06 41.64
CA LEU A 750 -10.64 -87.40 40.56
C LEU A 750 -11.37 -87.70 39.24
N ARG A 751 -12.47 -88.46 39.31
CA ARG A 751 -13.33 -88.80 38.16
C ARG A 751 -14.03 -87.59 37.56
N VAL A 752 -14.37 -86.58 38.36
CA VAL A 752 -14.92 -85.30 37.87
C VAL A 752 -13.82 -84.46 37.22
N LEU A 753 -12.68 -84.24 37.89
CA LEU A 753 -11.58 -83.42 37.39
C LEU A 753 -11.02 -83.94 36.06
N THR A 754 -10.77 -85.26 35.95
CA THR A 754 -10.27 -85.88 34.72
C THR A 754 -11.25 -85.77 33.55
N ARG A 755 -12.55 -85.92 33.80
CA ARG A 755 -13.60 -85.73 32.77
C ARG A 755 -13.76 -84.27 32.36
N GLY A 756 -13.66 -83.33 33.31
CA GLY A 756 -13.66 -81.89 33.04
C GLY A 756 -12.50 -81.49 32.13
N ALA A 757 -11.27 -81.84 32.51
CA ALA A 757 -10.08 -81.54 31.71
C ALA A 757 -10.12 -82.16 30.30
N LEU A 758 -10.63 -83.39 30.16
CA LEU A 758 -10.83 -84.02 28.84
C LEU A 758 -11.88 -83.31 27.98
N ALA A 759 -12.94 -82.78 28.58
CA ALA A 759 -13.97 -82.01 27.89
C ALA A 759 -13.46 -80.62 27.47
N GLU A 760 -12.72 -79.93 28.34
CA GLU A 760 -12.13 -78.63 28.06
C GLU A 760 -11.05 -78.72 26.97
N MET A 761 -10.15 -79.72 27.04
CA MET A 761 -9.15 -79.97 25.99
C MET A 761 -9.79 -80.31 24.63
N ARG A 762 -10.93 -81.03 24.61
CA ARG A 762 -11.67 -81.30 23.37
C ARG A 762 -12.37 -80.05 22.80
N THR A 763 -12.89 -79.20 23.67
CA THR A 763 -13.49 -77.90 23.27
C THR A 763 -12.42 -77.00 22.65
N LEU A 764 -11.25 -76.92 23.30
CA LEU A 764 -10.07 -76.20 22.82
C LEU A 764 -9.62 -76.69 21.43
N LEU A 765 -9.59 -78.01 21.19
CA LEU A 765 -9.27 -78.57 19.86
C LEU A 765 -10.30 -78.15 18.79
N LEU A 766 -11.59 -78.15 19.11
CA LEU A 766 -12.69 -77.76 18.19
C LEU A 766 -12.78 -76.24 17.95
N GLU A 767 -12.10 -75.41 18.74
CA GLU A 767 -11.95 -73.97 18.50
C GLU A 767 -10.65 -73.61 17.77
N LEU A 768 -9.61 -74.44 17.87
CA LEU A 768 -8.34 -74.23 17.16
C LEU A 768 -8.25 -74.96 15.81
N ARG A 769 -9.00 -76.05 15.58
CA ARG A 769 -9.03 -76.80 14.32
C ARG A 769 -10.45 -77.25 13.92
N PRO A 770 -11.08 -76.63 12.90
CA PRO A 770 -12.39 -77.05 12.38
C PRO A 770 -12.43 -78.48 11.80
N SER A 771 -11.28 -79.06 11.44
CA SER A 771 -11.20 -80.39 10.80
C SER A 771 -11.92 -81.50 11.57
N SER A 772 -12.03 -81.41 12.90
CA SER A 772 -12.74 -82.42 13.71
C SER A 772 -14.28 -82.30 13.70
N LEU A 773 -14.85 -81.29 13.03
CA LEU A 773 -16.27 -81.26 12.65
C LEU A 773 -16.56 -82.05 11.35
N ILE A 774 -15.52 -82.33 10.56
CA ILE A 774 -15.62 -83.13 9.33
C ILE A 774 -15.65 -84.64 9.66
N GLU A 775 -14.92 -85.05 10.69
CA GLU A 775 -14.71 -86.47 11.05
C GLU A 775 -15.79 -87.09 11.95
N LEU A 776 -16.77 -86.30 12.43
CA LEU A 776 -17.79 -86.75 13.39
C LEU A 776 -19.20 -86.29 13.00
N ASP A 777 -20.17 -87.18 13.16
CA ASP A 777 -21.59 -86.90 12.99
C ASP A 777 -22.08 -85.86 14.02
N LEU A 778 -23.00 -84.99 13.60
CA LEU A 778 -23.62 -83.97 14.45
C LEU A 778 -24.19 -84.56 15.75
N ALA A 779 -24.80 -85.74 15.68
CA ALA A 779 -25.37 -86.44 16.84
C ALA A 779 -24.32 -86.76 17.91
N ASP A 780 -23.09 -87.15 17.53
CA ASP A 780 -22.00 -87.40 18.48
C ASP A 780 -21.35 -86.12 18.97
N LEU A 781 -21.29 -85.07 18.15
CA LEU A 781 -20.85 -83.75 18.59
C LEU A 781 -21.78 -83.17 19.67
N LEU A 782 -23.10 -83.28 19.51
CA LEU A 782 -24.07 -82.86 20.52
C LEU A 782 -24.06 -83.76 21.76
N ARG A 783 -23.87 -85.09 21.61
CA ARG A 783 -23.62 -85.99 22.75
C ARG A 783 -22.37 -85.59 23.53
N HIS A 784 -21.29 -85.18 22.87
CA HIS A 784 -20.07 -84.70 23.53
C HIS A 784 -20.31 -83.40 24.30
N LEU A 785 -20.94 -82.38 23.69
CA LEU A 785 -21.31 -81.13 24.38
C LEU A 785 -22.20 -81.40 25.60
N SER A 786 -23.19 -82.28 25.46
CA SER A 786 -24.15 -82.60 26.54
C SER A 786 -23.47 -83.27 27.74
N ASN A 787 -22.55 -84.21 27.49
CA ASN A 787 -21.75 -84.87 28.52
C ASN A 787 -20.75 -83.89 29.18
N ALA A 788 -20.14 -82.99 28.40
CA ALA A 788 -19.23 -81.96 28.90
C ALA A 788 -19.95 -80.99 29.85
N PHE A 789 -21.09 -80.44 29.41
CA PHE A 789 -21.93 -79.54 30.20
C PHE A 789 -22.37 -80.22 31.51
N THR A 790 -23.01 -81.40 31.42
CA THR A 790 -23.51 -82.14 32.60
C THR A 790 -22.37 -82.47 33.57
N GLY A 791 -21.18 -82.81 33.06
CA GLY A 791 -19.99 -83.10 33.88
C GLY A 791 -19.44 -81.89 34.63
N ARG A 792 -19.51 -80.69 34.02
CA ARG A 792 -19.02 -79.43 34.60
C ARG A 792 -20.02 -78.79 35.56
N THR A 793 -21.30 -78.73 35.18
CA THR A 793 -22.34 -77.99 35.92
C THR A 793 -23.10 -78.84 36.94
N ARG A 794 -23.12 -80.17 36.75
CA ARG A 794 -24.02 -81.13 37.41
C ARG A 794 -25.52 -80.92 37.12
N ILE A 795 -25.87 -79.99 36.23
CA ILE A 795 -27.26 -79.77 35.77
C ILE A 795 -27.62 -80.93 34.82
N PRO A 796 -28.69 -81.70 35.07
CA PRO A 796 -29.14 -82.76 34.16
C PRO A 796 -29.59 -82.18 32.81
N LEU A 797 -28.96 -82.66 31.74
CA LEU A 797 -29.32 -82.32 30.36
C LEU A 797 -29.93 -83.57 29.68
N ALA A 798 -31.16 -83.44 29.17
CA ALA A 798 -31.80 -84.46 28.36
C ALA A 798 -31.62 -84.13 26.87
N LEU A 799 -30.85 -84.96 26.15
CA LEU A 799 -30.63 -84.84 24.71
C LEU A 799 -31.46 -85.89 23.97
N ASN A 800 -32.32 -85.45 23.06
CA ASN A 800 -32.99 -86.27 22.07
C ASN A 800 -32.46 -85.93 20.66
N VAL A 801 -32.30 -86.95 19.81
CA VAL A 801 -31.84 -86.79 18.42
C VAL A 801 -32.58 -87.78 17.53
N GLU A 802 -33.36 -87.26 16.60
CA GLU A 802 -34.21 -88.02 15.67
C GLU A 802 -33.84 -87.71 14.22
N GLY A 803 -33.72 -88.75 13.40
CA GLY A 803 -33.12 -88.70 12.05
C GLY A 803 -31.71 -89.29 11.99
N LEU A 804 -31.31 -89.79 10.82
CA LEU A 804 -30.10 -90.62 10.63
C LEU A 804 -29.08 -90.06 9.62
N ALA A 805 -29.35 -88.92 8.99
CA ALA A 805 -28.48 -88.31 7.98
C ALA A 805 -27.79 -87.05 8.53
N ASP A 806 -26.46 -87.02 8.42
CA ASP A 806 -25.61 -85.90 8.86
C ASP A 806 -25.67 -84.72 7.85
N PRO A 807 -25.82 -83.46 8.30
CA PRO A 807 -26.03 -82.33 7.39
C PRO A 807 -24.74 -81.80 6.72
N PRO A 808 -24.88 -80.93 5.70
CA PRO A 808 -23.76 -80.18 5.11
C PRO A 808 -22.91 -79.50 6.18
N LEU A 809 -21.59 -79.44 5.97
CA LEU A 809 -20.62 -79.00 6.98
C LEU A 809 -20.95 -77.61 7.56
N GLU A 810 -21.36 -76.65 6.73
CA GLU A 810 -21.72 -75.29 7.13
C GLU A 810 -22.92 -75.29 8.11
N VAL A 811 -23.94 -76.10 7.81
CA VAL A 811 -25.12 -76.29 8.67
C VAL A 811 -24.75 -77.03 9.95
N LYS A 812 -23.89 -78.06 9.87
CA LYS A 812 -23.33 -78.76 11.04
C LYS A 812 -22.60 -77.80 11.98
N GLU A 813 -21.73 -76.95 11.43
CA GLU A 813 -20.97 -75.96 12.20
C GLU A 813 -21.90 -74.92 12.86
N ALA A 814 -22.87 -74.37 12.13
CA ALA A 814 -23.83 -73.41 12.67
C ALA A 814 -24.66 -74.02 13.83
N VAL A 815 -25.26 -75.20 13.62
CA VAL A 815 -26.06 -75.90 14.64
C VAL A 815 -25.20 -76.26 15.86
N TYR A 816 -23.97 -76.75 15.65
CA TYR A 816 -23.04 -77.05 16.75
C TYR A 816 -22.69 -75.80 17.57
N ARG A 817 -22.38 -74.67 16.92
CA ARG A 817 -22.03 -73.41 17.61
C ARG A 817 -23.21 -72.80 18.36
N VAL A 818 -24.43 -72.88 17.81
CA VAL A 818 -25.65 -72.43 18.50
C VAL A 818 -25.90 -73.26 19.76
N VAL A 819 -25.73 -74.60 19.71
CA VAL A 819 -25.82 -75.44 20.92
C VAL A 819 -24.71 -75.11 21.92
N GLN A 820 -23.47 -74.97 21.46
CA GLN A 820 -22.32 -74.64 22.33
C GLN A 820 -22.56 -73.34 23.11
N GLU A 821 -22.96 -72.27 22.43
CA GLU A 821 -23.15 -70.96 23.03
C GLU A 821 -24.45 -70.87 23.86
N SER A 822 -25.50 -71.60 23.49
CA SER A 822 -26.70 -71.74 24.34
C SER A 822 -26.35 -72.38 25.68
N LEU A 823 -25.58 -73.47 25.69
CA LEU A 823 -25.12 -74.13 26.91
C LEU A 823 -24.15 -73.25 27.74
N ASN A 824 -23.32 -72.45 27.07
CA ASN A 824 -22.46 -71.46 27.72
C ASN A 824 -23.27 -70.41 28.48
N ASN A 825 -24.33 -69.87 27.85
CA ASN A 825 -25.22 -68.88 28.43
C ASN A 825 -26.09 -69.46 29.56
N ILE A 826 -26.60 -70.68 29.41
CA ILE A 826 -27.34 -71.37 30.50
C ILE A 826 -26.45 -71.52 31.75
N ASN A 827 -25.21 -71.99 31.58
CA ASN A 827 -24.25 -72.14 32.67
C ASN A 827 -23.88 -70.80 33.37
N LYS A 828 -23.78 -69.70 32.61
CA LYS A 828 -23.39 -68.38 33.15
C LYS A 828 -24.54 -67.61 33.77
N HIS A 829 -25.75 -67.72 33.21
CA HIS A 829 -26.81 -66.73 33.43
C HIS A 829 -28.15 -67.34 33.89
N ALA A 830 -28.54 -68.52 33.41
CA ALA A 830 -29.90 -69.02 33.60
C ALA A 830 -30.22 -69.53 35.03
N GLN A 831 -29.22 -69.99 35.79
CA GLN A 831 -29.43 -70.68 37.09
C GLN A 831 -30.34 -71.93 37.00
N ALA A 832 -30.43 -72.55 35.82
CA ALA A 832 -31.33 -73.65 35.53
C ALA A 832 -31.04 -74.91 36.38
N SER A 833 -32.10 -75.61 36.78
CA SER A 833 -32.04 -76.93 37.41
C SER A 833 -32.08 -78.08 36.39
N ARG A 834 -32.46 -77.83 35.13
CA ARG A 834 -32.53 -78.83 34.05
C ARG A 834 -32.45 -78.18 32.67
N VAL A 835 -31.85 -78.91 31.73
CA VAL A 835 -31.77 -78.54 30.30
C VAL A 835 -32.36 -79.64 29.42
N PHE A 836 -32.94 -79.25 28.30
CA PHE A 836 -33.40 -80.12 27.23
C PHE A 836 -32.81 -79.65 25.90
N ILE A 837 -32.42 -80.60 25.04
CA ILE A 837 -32.05 -80.36 23.65
C ILE A 837 -32.76 -81.43 22.82
N ASP A 838 -33.59 -81.01 21.87
CA ASP A 838 -34.24 -81.89 20.92
C ASP A 838 -33.78 -81.49 19.50
N LEU A 839 -33.15 -82.42 18.78
CA LEU A 839 -32.76 -82.23 17.38
C LEU A 839 -33.55 -83.19 16.49
N HIS A 840 -34.30 -82.67 15.53
CA HIS A 840 -35.09 -83.45 14.58
C HIS A 840 -34.68 -83.13 13.13
N ARG A 841 -34.19 -84.13 12.40
CA ARG A 841 -33.88 -84.08 10.95
C ARG A 841 -34.92 -84.90 10.18
N SER A 842 -35.69 -84.24 9.34
CA SER A 842 -36.37 -84.86 8.20
C SER A 842 -35.50 -84.75 6.94
N GLU A 843 -35.93 -85.31 5.81
CA GLU A 843 -35.21 -85.18 4.53
C GLU A 843 -35.05 -83.69 4.12
N ASP A 844 -36.10 -82.88 4.26
CA ASP A 844 -36.13 -81.49 3.76
C ASP A 844 -35.77 -80.41 4.79
N HIS A 845 -35.74 -80.71 6.10
CA HIS A 845 -35.44 -79.71 7.13
C HIS A 845 -34.77 -80.24 8.41
N ILE A 846 -34.12 -79.33 9.12
CA ILE A 846 -33.63 -79.47 10.50
C ILE A 846 -34.41 -78.55 11.42
N GLN A 847 -34.82 -79.07 12.57
CA GLN A 847 -35.30 -78.30 13.70
C GLN A 847 -34.45 -78.63 14.93
N LEU A 848 -33.79 -77.62 15.48
CA LEU A 848 -33.10 -77.65 16.77
C LEU A 848 -33.95 -76.89 17.79
N ASP A 849 -34.25 -77.51 18.91
CA ASP A 849 -34.89 -76.91 20.08
C ASP A 849 -33.97 -77.06 21.30
N ILE A 850 -33.75 -75.97 22.03
CA ILE A 850 -32.99 -75.95 23.29
C ILE A 850 -33.87 -75.25 24.34
N ARG A 851 -34.04 -75.86 25.51
CA ARG A 851 -34.85 -75.32 26.61
C ARG A 851 -34.15 -75.45 27.96
N ASP A 852 -34.25 -74.42 28.78
CA ASP A 852 -33.88 -74.43 30.20
C ASP A 852 -35.06 -74.06 31.11
N ASP A 853 -35.02 -74.48 32.37
CA ASP A 853 -36.01 -74.18 33.41
C ASP A 853 -35.59 -73.03 34.35
N GLY A 854 -34.66 -72.17 33.89
CA GLY A 854 -34.02 -71.14 34.69
C GLY A 854 -34.80 -69.84 34.88
N CYS A 855 -34.08 -68.80 35.31
CA CYS A 855 -34.66 -67.49 35.61
C CYS A 855 -35.12 -66.68 34.39
N GLY A 856 -34.72 -67.06 33.17
CA GLY A 856 -35.03 -66.32 31.92
C GLY A 856 -34.52 -64.87 31.93
N PHE A 857 -34.94 -64.08 30.94
CA PHE A 857 -34.63 -62.65 30.88
C PHE A 857 -35.73 -61.84 30.18
N ASP A 858 -35.58 -60.51 30.16
CA ASP A 858 -36.47 -59.60 29.44
C ASP A 858 -36.02 -59.47 27.98
N ALA A 859 -36.80 -60.04 27.05
CA ALA A 859 -36.55 -59.96 25.62
C ALA A 859 -36.64 -58.53 25.05
N GLY A 860 -37.29 -57.59 25.76
CA GLY A 860 -37.40 -56.19 25.36
C GLY A 860 -36.21 -55.32 25.80
N ASN A 861 -35.34 -55.82 26.68
CA ASN A 861 -34.25 -55.05 27.31
C ASN A 861 -32.87 -55.72 27.13
N ILE A 862 -32.64 -56.28 25.93
CA ILE A 862 -31.37 -56.89 25.53
C ILE A 862 -30.36 -55.77 25.22
N SER A 863 -29.30 -55.63 26.03
CA SER A 863 -28.22 -54.66 25.78
C SER A 863 -27.54 -54.94 24.43
N HIS A 864 -27.08 -53.89 23.73
CA HIS A 864 -26.21 -54.01 22.56
C HIS A 864 -24.89 -54.77 22.85
N GLU A 865 -24.52 -54.92 24.13
CA GLU A 865 -23.34 -55.68 24.58
C GLU A 865 -23.59 -57.21 24.61
N SER A 866 -24.81 -57.69 24.30
CA SER A 866 -25.23 -59.10 24.40
C SER A 866 -24.71 -59.97 23.24
N LEU A 867 -23.40 -59.90 22.96
CA LEU A 867 -22.74 -60.47 21.76
C LEU A 867 -23.18 -61.92 21.43
N GLY A 868 -23.29 -62.80 22.43
CA GLY A 868 -23.63 -64.21 22.22
C GLY A 868 -24.98 -64.43 21.51
N LEU A 869 -26.00 -63.63 21.81
CA LEU A 869 -27.31 -63.74 21.16
C LEU A 869 -27.30 -63.21 19.72
N GLY A 870 -26.54 -62.15 19.46
CA GLY A 870 -26.32 -61.60 18.11
C GLY A 870 -25.59 -62.60 17.22
N ILE A 871 -24.45 -63.11 17.69
CA ILE A 871 -23.61 -64.07 16.97
C ILE A 871 -24.37 -65.39 16.69
N MET A 872 -25.26 -65.84 17.58
CA MET A 872 -26.11 -67.01 17.28
C MET A 872 -27.15 -66.74 16.18
N ARG A 873 -27.71 -65.53 16.11
CA ARG A 873 -28.63 -65.13 15.03
C ARG A 873 -27.89 -65.01 13.69
N GLU A 874 -26.78 -64.26 13.66
CA GLU A 874 -25.94 -64.08 12.46
C GLU A 874 -25.51 -65.42 11.86
N ARG A 875 -25.18 -66.41 12.71
CA ARG A 875 -24.81 -67.77 12.27
C ARG A 875 -25.97 -68.59 11.71
N ALA A 876 -27.19 -68.36 12.17
CA ALA A 876 -28.39 -68.98 11.59
C ALA A 876 -28.73 -68.31 10.25
N GLU A 877 -28.70 -66.98 10.20
CA GLU A 877 -28.91 -66.20 8.98
C GLU A 877 -27.88 -66.54 7.90
N SER A 878 -26.61 -66.79 8.26
CA SER A 878 -25.55 -67.18 7.30
C SER A 878 -25.74 -68.55 6.64
N ILE A 879 -26.67 -69.38 7.12
CA ILE A 879 -27.06 -70.66 6.47
C ILE A 879 -28.50 -70.64 5.96
N GLY A 880 -29.17 -69.49 5.93
CA GLY A 880 -30.59 -69.36 5.56
C GLY A 880 -31.58 -69.93 6.59
N ALA A 881 -31.15 -70.17 7.84
CA ALA A 881 -31.98 -70.72 8.90
C ALA A 881 -32.76 -69.64 9.65
N GLN A 882 -34.02 -69.96 9.98
CA GLN A 882 -34.84 -69.13 10.86
C GLN A 882 -34.45 -69.37 12.32
N PHE A 883 -34.35 -68.30 13.12
CA PHE A 883 -33.87 -68.35 14.49
C PHE A 883 -34.78 -67.57 15.44
N PHE A 884 -35.32 -68.25 16.45
CA PHE A 884 -36.28 -67.72 17.41
C PHE A 884 -35.77 -67.88 18.84
N ILE A 885 -36.05 -66.87 19.67
CA ILE A 885 -35.82 -66.92 21.12
C ILE A 885 -37.16 -66.63 21.79
N GLN A 886 -37.54 -67.46 22.76
CA GLN A 886 -38.69 -67.28 23.64
C GLN A 886 -38.16 -67.31 25.08
N THR A 887 -38.34 -66.23 25.83
CA THR A 887 -37.84 -66.11 27.22
C THR A 887 -38.75 -65.18 28.02
N GLY A 888 -38.69 -65.30 29.33
CA GLY A 888 -39.36 -64.38 30.25
C GLY A 888 -38.86 -64.56 31.68
N ILE A 889 -38.88 -63.49 32.47
CA ILE A 889 -38.40 -63.51 33.86
C ILE A 889 -39.24 -64.52 34.67
N GLY A 890 -38.57 -65.55 35.19
CA GLY A 890 -39.16 -66.68 35.92
C GLY A 890 -39.72 -67.81 35.05
N ALA A 891 -39.47 -67.82 33.74
CA ALA A 891 -40.07 -68.76 32.78
C ALA A 891 -39.06 -69.56 31.93
N GLY A 892 -37.77 -69.53 32.28
CA GLY A 892 -36.70 -70.16 31.50
C GLY A 892 -36.41 -69.46 30.16
N THR A 893 -35.60 -70.10 29.33
CA THR A 893 -35.40 -69.71 27.93
C THR A 893 -35.57 -70.91 27.00
N ARG A 894 -36.13 -70.65 25.82
CA ARG A 894 -36.23 -71.56 24.67
C ARG A 894 -35.59 -70.91 23.46
N ILE A 895 -34.70 -71.64 22.78
CA ILE A 895 -34.05 -71.25 21.53
C ILE A 895 -34.44 -72.28 20.47
N GLU A 896 -34.90 -71.82 19.32
CA GLU A 896 -35.42 -72.66 18.24
C GLU A 896 -34.80 -72.22 16.91
N LEU A 897 -34.13 -73.15 16.22
CA LEU A 897 -33.48 -72.93 14.93
C LEU A 897 -34.06 -73.89 13.89
N ILE A 898 -34.54 -73.36 12.77
CA ILE A 898 -35.18 -74.11 11.68
C ILE A 898 -34.46 -73.84 10.37
N TRP A 899 -33.76 -74.84 9.85
CA TRP A 899 -33.09 -74.81 8.54
C TRP A 899 -33.82 -75.70 7.53
N LYS A 900 -33.84 -75.31 6.24
CA LYS A 900 -34.48 -76.06 5.17
C LYS A 900 -33.54 -76.26 3.99
N ASP A 901 -33.54 -77.46 3.44
CA ASP A 901 -32.81 -77.79 2.22
C ASP A 901 -33.43 -77.04 1.03
N GLY A 902 -32.59 -76.39 0.22
CA GLY A 902 -33.03 -75.76 -1.04
C GLY A 902 -33.75 -74.40 -0.94
N GLN A 903 -33.67 -73.66 0.17
CA GLN A 903 -33.94 -72.21 0.17
C GLN A 903 -32.61 -71.40 0.09
N PRO A 904 -32.55 -70.33 -0.73
CA PRO A 904 -31.39 -69.43 -0.80
C PRO A 904 -31.38 -68.36 0.31
#